data_AF-A0A1T4L4Y1-F1
#
_entry.id   AF-A0A1T4L4Y1-F1
#
_cell.length_a   1.000
_cell.length_b   1.000
_cell.length_c   1.000
_cell.angle_alpha   90.00
_cell.angle_beta   90.00
_cell.angle_gamma   90.00
#
_symmetry.space_group_name_H-M   'P 1'
#
loop_
_entity.id
_entity.type
_entity.pdbx_description
1 polymer ?
#
loop_
_entity_poly.entity_id
_entity_poly.type
_entity_poly.pdbx_seq_one_letter_code
_entity_poly.pdbx_strand_id
1 'polypeptide(L)'
;MPNQSGFSIGLHYSDWSPWQKSEDFSYPGVGVFSETQKIPLFIDQALVAGLTPNSVKESPVMLSLVAIQPENGTQPAFVTIKNDGLRTIHLDSVFVKKGNGTRVAVSGDSLIVGGKATYKLDSLGQNFSGRNGELLFSVAEGFPVAYVCWGGKGALTDYAVESELWESECLKTSPGIGVYYSAGDFYRVAPEMSGRNGDNWLRYGAAELDKVDGELPDAEPISLQDGSAVVKAAKEPMHFAWHPVPGAAQYQLVVARAADSSIVFEKTTTNTQEDVLLDEGDYLWGVGAINETSVAAKKLKVAGSVFSNLRRYLKKRLTILLESLKYAERVELNAPQLAARKDTYLLDLKWGELALAREWDRPHTDMATHPNYDDEESYRCWAVGANILNRYYGGNLTQDEIKMYGVTFNENFYDVENPQLVAFLHFSQGAAPNETINEVLQWTLNTNTLNRIAGKISENLLVSALQSRQLIYMSNGPHIMTIDAYRKRIDGQIEIRLLNTDNNGTIEWRLLSAQEFEGFWIPDVTDGNVRMTDPRVHVDSDEDGMMDYDEIVRFHTNPNLVDSDGDGIGDKTEIMSYTFLEKIPDDSVSAIRGVKKEIYADIDGDGLRAELDEDSDNGGLLDGLEDINHNGIFEENEKNPFDEKDDLSAVDIRLDIPLDITIFANGRIRLNDYVKCYDLSFKGVKYCKFASNYVPNDFGIVLGVGVTVDELFVKSSVFIRNKAVIYGHVRFYTLPNENAFVMSQKDAYIKNSLVIKKLSQLWPFSMADLPPMEDVGQREVRVKYGEVLTLQSGDKFRKLSVAPGGTLRVPMGEFHFGELQMDASSQIEYVNPGYKSVFHVNGSCIWRAKLNRQNNVQDSTIARGVMLMQHGSETMFIEGEWAGTILAPNADLVLGQSNKIVYGRFAGKNVTVHQFAIIYKVPYSPKEYYDVALFGRGK
;
A
#
# COMPACT_ATOMS: atom_id res chain seq x y z
N MET A 1 15.03 50.27 4.51
CA MET A 1 15.22 50.58 3.07
C MET A 1 14.16 49.83 2.29
N PRO A 2 13.09 50.50 1.82
CA PRO A 2 12.04 49.90 0.99
C PRO A 2 12.36 50.24 -0.47
N ASN A 3 13.09 49.37 -1.18
CA ASN A 3 13.52 49.68 -2.55
C ASN A 3 13.52 48.48 -3.50
N GLN A 4 12.76 47.40 -3.23
CA GLN A 4 12.68 46.28 -4.18
C GLN A 4 11.31 45.60 -4.32
N SER A 5 10.19 46.21 -3.88
CA SER A 5 8.84 45.86 -4.38
C SER A 5 7.83 46.95 -3.99
N GLY A 6 7.33 47.72 -4.95
CA GLY A 6 6.27 48.71 -4.71
C GLY A 6 5.65 49.17 -6.03
N PHE A 7 4.33 49.07 -6.15
CA PHE A 7 3.56 49.66 -7.24
C PHE A 7 3.15 51.09 -6.86
N SER A 8 3.04 51.99 -7.84
CA SER A 8 2.48 53.34 -7.66
C SER A 8 1.17 53.47 -8.43
N ILE A 9 0.14 54.06 -7.79
CA ILE A 9 -1.17 54.35 -8.37
C ILE A 9 -1.24 55.86 -8.60
N GLY A 10 -1.38 56.29 -9.86
CA GLY A 10 -1.62 57.69 -10.20
C GLY A 10 -3.09 58.04 -10.02
N LEU A 11 -3.38 59.02 -9.15
CA LEU A 11 -4.72 59.60 -8.99
C LEU A 11 -4.77 60.95 -9.70
N HIS A 12 -5.86 61.23 -10.42
CA HIS A 12 -6.15 62.54 -11.01
C HIS A 12 -7.24 63.27 -10.21
N TYR A 13 -7.27 64.60 -10.27
CA TYR A 13 -8.44 65.36 -9.82
C TYR A 13 -9.63 65.07 -10.73
N SER A 14 -10.86 65.12 -10.21
CA SER A 14 -12.08 64.81 -10.96
C SER A 14 -12.29 65.67 -12.21
N ASP A 15 -11.60 66.80 -12.31
CA ASP A 15 -11.64 67.75 -13.43
C ASP A 15 -10.55 67.53 -14.49
N TRP A 16 -9.71 66.50 -14.33
CA TRP A 16 -8.60 66.16 -15.24
C TRP A 16 -7.52 67.24 -15.38
N SER A 17 -7.43 68.18 -14.43
CA SER A 17 -6.31 69.11 -14.39
C SER A 17 -4.97 68.36 -14.19
N PRO A 18 -3.88 68.75 -14.90
CA PRO A 18 -2.64 67.98 -14.90
C PRO A 18 -1.89 68.13 -13.58
N TRP A 19 -1.59 66.98 -12.97
CA TRP A 19 -0.79 66.88 -11.75
C TRP A 19 0.70 67.08 -12.07
N GLN A 20 1.42 67.96 -11.35
CA GLN A 20 2.83 68.19 -11.62
C GLN A 20 3.71 67.15 -10.92
N LYS A 21 4.45 66.39 -11.72
CA LYS A 21 5.27 65.21 -11.35
C LYS A 21 6.33 65.43 -10.26
N SER A 22 6.67 66.68 -9.95
CA SER A 22 7.63 67.04 -8.89
C SER A 22 7.02 67.01 -7.48
N GLU A 23 5.71 66.80 -7.37
CA GLU A 23 4.98 66.84 -6.09
C GLU A 23 4.51 65.44 -5.61
N ASP A 24 4.92 64.37 -6.30
CA ASP A 24 4.73 62.97 -5.89
C ASP A 24 5.96 62.47 -5.09
N PHE A 25 5.74 62.12 -3.83
CA PHE A 25 6.79 61.62 -2.90
C PHE A 25 7.41 60.28 -3.30
N SER A 26 6.84 59.57 -4.30
CA SER A 26 7.29 58.25 -4.75
C SER A 26 8.05 58.24 -6.08
N TYR A 27 8.30 59.40 -6.72
CA TYR A 27 8.83 59.49 -8.08
C TYR A 27 10.38 59.40 -8.18
N PRO A 28 10.97 58.39 -8.89
CA PRO A 28 12.43 58.21 -8.98
C PRO A 28 13.09 58.78 -10.26
N GLY A 29 12.37 59.53 -11.10
CA GLY A 29 13.02 60.38 -12.12
C GLY A 29 13.46 59.73 -13.44
N VAL A 30 13.02 58.52 -13.81
CA VAL A 30 13.35 57.92 -15.13
C VAL A 30 12.13 57.27 -15.78
N GLY A 31 11.87 57.63 -17.04
CA GLY A 31 10.57 57.49 -17.70
C GLY A 31 10.49 56.39 -18.76
N VAL A 32 10.27 55.14 -18.34
CA VAL A 32 9.71 54.11 -19.24
C VAL A 32 8.73 53.24 -18.45
N PHE A 33 7.45 53.28 -18.83
CA PHE A 33 6.42 52.34 -18.38
C PHE A 33 5.99 51.49 -19.58
N SER A 34 5.80 50.18 -19.38
CA SER A 34 5.17 49.27 -20.35
C SER A 34 3.68 49.15 -20.03
N GLU A 35 2.83 49.21 -21.04
CA GLU A 35 1.39 48.95 -20.89
C GLU A 35 1.17 47.44 -20.65
N THR A 36 0.28 47.07 -19.73
CA THR A 36 -0.06 45.67 -19.43
C THR A 36 -1.55 45.54 -19.12
N GLN A 37 -2.23 44.57 -19.75
CA GLN A 37 -3.64 44.25 -19.48
C GLN A 37 -3.83 43.30 -18.28
N LYS A 38 -2.76 43.02 -17.53
CA LYS A 38 -2.73 42.03 -16.43
C LYS A 38 -3.05 42.61 -15.04
N ILE A 39 -3.59 43.82 -14.96
CA ILE A 39 -3.95 44.46 -13.68
C ILE A 39 -5.47 44.56 -13.62
N PRO A 40 -6.15 43.78 -12.78
CA PRO A 40 -7.59 43.86 -12.61
C PRO A 40 -7.98 45.11 -11.81
N LEU A 41 -8.89 45.92 -12.34
CA LEU A 41 -9.43 47.13 -11.73
C LEU A 41 -10.87 46.89 -11.29
N PHE A 42 -11.15 47.07 -9.99
CA PHE A 42 -12.50 46.92 -9.44
C PHE A 42 -13.09 48.28 -9.04
N ILE A 43 -14.37 48.49 -9.37
CA ILE A 43 -15.19 49.60 -8.85
C ILE A 43 -16.43 48.98 -8.23
N ASP A 44 -16.71 49.31 -6.96
CA ASP A 44 -17.84 48.74 -6.21
C ASP A 44 -17.91 47.20 -6.26
N GLN A 45 -16.74 46.55 -6.22
CA GLN A 45 -16.54 45.09 -6.32
C GLN A 45 -16.82 44.47 -7.69
N ALA A 46 -17.19 45.26 -8.71
CA ALA A 46 -17.28 44.79 -10.09
C ALA A 46 -15.94 44.97 -10.83
N LEU A 47 -15.48 43.94 -11.54
CA LEU A 47 -14.30 44.03 -12.41
C LEU A 47 -14.65 44.92 -13.62
N VAL A 48 -13.95 46.04 -13.74
CA VAL A 48 -14.18 47.02 -14.81
C VAL A 48 -13.16 46.86 -15.95
N ALA A 49 -11.94 46.39 -15.64
CA ALA A 49 -10.89 46.14 -16.64
C ALA A 49 -9.82 45.16 -16.12
N GLY A 50 -9.11 44.46 -17.01
CA GLY A 50 -7.95 43.61 -16.71
C GLY A 50 -8.24 42.12 -16.50
N LEU A 51 -7.20 41.28 -16.49
CA LEU A 51 -7.27 39.84 -16.20
C LEU A 51 -6.81 39.56 -14.76
N THR A 52 -7.62 38.84 -13.98
CA THR A 52 -7.25 38.38 -12.64
C THR A 52 -6.22 37.24 -12.72
N PRO A 53 -5.11 37.27 -11.96
CA PRO A 53 -4.23 36.10 -11.82
C PRO A 53 -5.00 34.92 -11.22
N ASN A 54 -4.75 33.71 -11.73
CA ASN A 54 -5.37 32.44 -11.33
C ASN A 54 -5.04 32.01 -9.89
N SER A 55 -5.39 32.81 -8.88
CA SER A 55 -5.22 32.44 -7.47
C SER A 55 -6.16 33.16 -6.51
N VAL A 56 -7.43 33.32 -6.90
CA VAL A 56 -8.58 33.30 -5.97
C VAL A 56 -9.69 32.50 -6.65
N LYS A 57 -9.58 31.17 -6.58
CA LYS A 57 -10.64 30.20 -6.94
C LYS A 57 -11.73 30.16 -5.86
N GLU A 58 -12.20 31.31 -5.39
CA GLU A 58 -13.43 31.37 -4.60
C GLU A 58 -14.42 32.26 -5.33
N SER A 59 -15.21 31.63 -6.22
CA SER A 59 -16.52 32.16 -6.52
C SER A 59 -17.24 32.37 -5.17
N PRO A 60 -17.76 33.57 -4.85
CA PRO A 60 -18.50 33.79 -3.61
C PRO A 60 -19.79 32.96 -3.51
N VAL A 61 -20.14 32.27 -4.60
CA VAL A 61 -21.21 31.29 -4.73
C VAL A 61 -20.58 29.90 -4.83
N MET A 62 -20.68 29.12 -3.75
CA MET A 62 -20.35 27.70 -3.71
C MET A 62 -21.65 26.90 -3.62
N LEU A 63 -21.95 26.17 -4.68
CA LEU A 63 -23.09 25.24 -4.74
C LEU A 63 -22.53 23.83 -4.88
N SER A 64 -23.03 22.88 -4.09
CA SER A 64 -22.80 21.46 -4.33
C SER A 64 -24.08 20.77 -4.79
N LEU A 65 -23.92 19.70 -5.56
CA LEU A 65 -25.00 18.78 -5.88
C LEU A 65 -24.99 17.67 -4.84
N VAL A 66 -26.16 17.39 -4.28
CA VAL A 66 -26.29 16.44 -3.15
C VAL A 66 -27.28 15.31 -3.42
N ALA A 67 -28.14 15.44 -4.44
CA ALA A 67 -29.01 14.36 -4.90
C ALA A 67 -29.35 14.49 -6.38
N ILE A 68 -29.56 13.37 -7.06
CA ILE A 68 -30.02 13.32 -8.46
C ILE A 68 -30.90 12.08 -8.70
N GLN A 69 -31.99 12.25 -9.44
CA GLN A 69 -32.79 11.16 -9.97
C GLN A 69 -32.93 11.34 -11.49
N PRO A 70 -32.36 10.44 -12.30
CA PRO A 70 -32.66 10.37 -13.73
C PRO A 70 -34.14 10.08 -13.97
N GLU A 71 -34.70 10.49 -15.12
CA GLU A 71 -36.12 10.32 -15.40
C GLU A 71 -36.52 8.84 -15.42
N ASN A 72 -37.67 8.52 -14.81
CA ASN A 72 -38.10 7.14 -14.65
C ASN A 72 -39.48 6.78 -15.26
N GLY A 73 -39.92 7.45 -16.32
CA GLY A 73 -41.20 7.16 -16.98
C GLY A 73 -42.48 7.27 -16.11
N THR A 74 -42.35 7.48 -14.80
CA THR A 74 -43.41 7.53 -13.76
C THR A 74 -43.18 8.70 -12.80
N GLN A 75 -41.94 9.18 -12.63
CA GLN A 75 -41.60 10.39 -11.88
C GLN A 75 -40.69 11.31 -12.69
N PRO A 76 -40.89 12.64 -12.57
CA PRO A 76 -40.04 13.64 -13.22
C PRO A 76 -38.62 13.59 -12.66
N ALA A 77 -37.61 13.77 -13.51
CA ALA A 77 -36.22 13.80 -13.06
C ALA A 77 -35.99 14.97 -12.10
N PHE A 78 -35.10 14.82 -11.12
CA PHE A 78 -34.77 15.90 -10.19
C PHE A 78 -33.29 15.97 -9.85
N VAL A 79 -32.88 17.14 -9.36
CA VAL A 79 -31.56 17.38 -8.76
C VAL A 79 -31.72 18.25 -7.52
N THR A 80 -30.94 17.96 -6.48
CA THR A 80 -30.89 18.76 -5.25
C THR A 80 -29.55 19.46 -5.16
N ILE A 81 -29.60 20.77 -4.96
CA ILE A 81 -28.41 21.61 -4.75
C ILE A 81 -28.37 22.07 -3.29
N LYS A 82 -27.17 22.26 -2.76
CA LYS A 82 -26.90 22.82 -1.44
C LYS A 82 -26.04 24.07 -1.58
N ASN A 83 -26.33 25.10 -0.79
CA ASN A 83 -25.48 26.28 -0.69
C ASN A 83 -24.40 26.07 0.36
N ASP A 84 -23.17 25.85 -0.08
CA ASP A 84 -21.98 25.74 0.77
C ASP A 84 -21.20 27.06 0.85
N GLY A 85 -21.71 28.11 0.22
CA GLY A 85 -21.10 29.43 0.23
C GLY A 85 -21.37 30.21 1.51
N LEU A 86 -20.78 31.39 1.61
CA LEU A 86 -20.88 32.26 2.80
C LEU A 86 -22.10 33.20 2.77
N ARG A 87 -22.91 33.18 1.71
CA ARG A 87 -24.04 34.10 1.52
C ARG A 87 -25.25 33.40 0.92
N THR A 88 -26.42 33.97 1.15
CA THR A 88 -27.67 33.57 0.49
C THR A 88 -27.61 33.83 -1.01
N ILE A 89 -28.01 32.85 -1.82
CA ILE A 89 -27.99 32.89 -3.30
C ILE A 89 -29.41 33.02 -3.83
N HIS A 90 -29.67 33.94 -4.76
CA HIS A 90 -30.95 33.97 -5.49
C HIS A 90 -30.93 32.95 -6.62
N LEU A 91 -31.88 32.02 -6.63
CA LEU A 91 -31.85 30.89 -7.57
C LEU A 91 -32.05 31.29 -9.03
N ASP A 92 -32.79 32.38 -9.28
CA ASP A 92 -32.95 32.97 -10.63
C ASP A 92 -31.62 33.41 -11.27
N SER A 93 -30.53 33.51 -10.49
CA SER A 93 -29.18 33.80 -10.97
C SER A 93 -28.36 32.56 -11.34
N VAL A 94 -28.92 31.37 -11.12
CA VAL A 94 -28.31 30.07 -11.40
C VAL A 94 -28.86 29.54 -12.73
N PHE A 95 -27.96 29.09 -13.60
CA PHE A 95 -28.25 28.59 -14.94
C PHE A 95 -27.73 27.17 -15.09
N VAL A 96 -28.55 26.29 -15.66
CA VAL A 96 -28.15 24.94 -16.07
C VAL A 96 -27.71 24.97 -17.53
N LYS A 97 -26.51 24.46 -17.82
CA LYS A 97 -25.98 24.22 -19.17
C LYS A 97 -25.94 22.72 -19.43
N LYS A 98 -26.51 22.29 -20.57
CA LYS A 98 -26.43 20.92 -21.11
C LYS A 98 -25.57 20.94 -22.37
N GLY A 99 -24.77 19.89 -22.63
CA GLY A 99 -23.78 19.73 -23.71
C GLY A 99 -23.79 20.79 -24.83
N ASN A 100 -24.89 20.88 -25.59
CA ASN A 100 -25.05 21.72 -26.79
C ASN A 100 -25.25 23.24 -26.54
N GLY A 101 -25.12 23.73 -25.30
CA GLY A 101 -25.05 25.17 -24.99
C GLY A 101 -26.37 25.87 -24.60
N THR A 102 -27.49 25.15 -24.48
CA THR A 102 -28.75 25.75 -23.99
C THR A 102 -28.63 26.09 -22.51
N ARG A 103 -28.91 27.35 -22.14
CA ARG A 103 -28.93 27.83 -20.75
C ARG A 103 -30.37 28.03 -20.30
N VAL A 104 -30.75 27.42 -19.18
CA VAL A 104 -32.08 27.61 -18.57
C VAL A 104 -31.90 28.09 -17.14
N ALA A 105 -32.60 29.16 -16.76
CA ALA A 105 -32.59 29.69 -15.39
C ALA A 105 -33.29 28.72 -14.44
N VAL A 106 -32.72 28.52 -13.26
CA VAL A 106 -33.31 27.75 -12.18
C VAL A 106 -34.34 28.63 -11.48
N SER A 107 -35.63 28.36 -11.64
CA SER A 107 -36.68 29.17 -10.98
C SER A 107 -36.77 28.83 -9.49
N GLY A 108 -36.73 29.84 -8.61
CA GLY A 108 -36.95 29.65 -7.17
C GLY A 108 -36.61 30.89 -6.32
N ASP A 109 -36.95 30.83 -5.03
CA ASP A 109 -36.62 31.88 -4.05
C ASP A 109 -35.11 31.92 -3.72
N SER A 110 -34.71 32.57 -2.64
CA SER A 110 -33.31 32.58 -2.20
C SER A 110 -32.93 31.33 -1.40
N LEU A 111 -31.75 30.76 -1.68
CA LEU A 111 -31.15 29.65 -0.94
C LEU A 111 -30.16 30.19 0.11
N ILE A 112 -30.53 30.13 1.38
CA ILE A 112 -29.66 30.54 2.50
C ILE A 112 -28.41 29.66 2.63
N VAL A 113 -27.38 30.13 3.33
CA VAL A 113 -26.18 29.35 3.65
C VAL A 113 -26.56 28.04 4.36
N GLY A 114 -26.06 26.91 3.86
CA GLY A 114 -26.39 25.56 4.32
C GLY A 114 -27.78 25.04 3.86
N GLY A 115 -28.58 25.90 3.23
CA GLY A 115 -29.90 25.53 2.70
C GLY A 115 -29.81 24.60 1.50
N LYS A 116 -30.85 23.79 1.30
CA LYS A 116 -31.01 22.88 0.16
C LYS A 116 -32.27 23.18 -0.64
N ALA A 117 -32.22 22.95 -1.93
CA ALA A 117 -33.38 23.07 -2.82
C ALA A 117 -33.37 21.98 -3.89
N THR A 118 -34.53 21.37 -4.13
CA THR A 118 -34.72 20.31 -5.12
C THR A 118 -35.48 20.86 -6.33
N TYR A 119 -34.93 20.64 -7.52
CA TYR A 119 -35.47 21.11 -8.78
C TYR A 119 -35.85 19.94 -9.66
N LYS A 120 -37.03 20.01 -10.25
CA LYS A 120 -37.45 19.10 -11.30
C LYS A 120 -36.79 19.52 -12.61
N LEU A 121 -36.20 18.56 -13.32
CA LEU A 121 -35.53 18.81 -14.58
C LEU A 121 -36.54 18.90 -15.75
N ASP A 122 -37.72 18.31 -15.61
CA ASP A 122 -38.80 18.34 -16.62
C ASP A 122 -39.30 19.76 -16.95
N SER A 123 -39.24 20.69 -16.00
CA SER A 123 -39.59 22.11 -16.22
C SER A 123 -38.62 22.85 -17.14
N LEU A 124 -37.50 22.24 -17.51
CA LEU A 124 -36.51 22.77 -18.45
C LEU A 124 -36.87 22.49 -19.92
N GLY A 125 -38.03 21.89 -20.19
CA GLY A 125 -38.62 21.77 -21.53
C GLY A 125 -38.01 20.67 -22.41
N GLN A 126 -37.29 19.70 -21.84
CA GLN A 126 -36.72 18.55 -22.58
C GLN A 126 -36.74 17.26 -21.76
N ASN A 127 -36.74 16.12 -22.48
CA ASN A 127 -36.73 14.76 -21.96
C ASN A 127 -35.35 14.45 -21.33
N PHE A 128 -35.30 14.14 -20.03
CA PHE A 128 -34.10 13.64 -19.34
C PHE A 128 -34.11 12.11 -19.23
N SER A 129 -35.04 11.46 -19.95
CA SER A 129 -35.11 10.03 -20.16
C SER A 129 -33.86 9.52 -20.87
N GLY A 130 -32.98 8.88 -20.11
CA GLY A 130 -31.82 8.26 -20.71
C GLY A 130 -30.83 7.67 -19.72
N ARG A 131 -30.17 6.61 -20.20
CA ARG A 131 -29.00 5.96 -19.59
C ARG A 131 -27.72 6.80 -19.68
N ASN A 132 -27.78 8.09 -20.02
CA ASN A 132 -26.64 9.00 -20.10
C ASN A 132 -27.12 10.46 -19.95
N GLY A 133 -26.38 11.29 -19.24
CA GLY A 133 -26.64 12.74 -19.17
C GLY A 133 -25.61 13.51 -18.33
N GLU A 134 -25.64 14.83 -18.44
CA GLU A 134 -24.77 15.72 -17.66
C GLU A 134 -25.46 17.06 -17.39
N LEU A 135 -25.10 17.69 -16.27
CA LEU A 135 -25.58 19.00 -15.85
C LEU A 135 -24.40 19.82 -15.34
N LEU A 136 -24.23 21.02 -15.91
CA LEU A 136 -23.32 22.04 -15.41
C LEU A 136 -24.14 23.22 -14.88
N PHE A 137 -24.00 23.52 -13.60
CA PHE A 137 -24.59 24.71 -12.97
C PHE A 137 -23.60 25.87 -13.11
N SER A 138 -24.12 27.04 -13.43
CA SER A 138 -23.35 28.28 -13.51
C SER A 138 -24.11 29.43 -12.87
N VAL A 139 -23.41 30.39 -12.27
CA VAL A 139 -23.99 31.71 -11.93
C VAL A 139 -23.59 32.72 -13.00
N ALA A 140 -24.31 33.85 -13.10
CA ALA A 140 -24.06 35.04 -13.92
C ALA A 140 -22.94 34.97 -15.00
N GLU A 141 -23.28 35.29 -16.25
CA GLU A 141 -22.34 35.41 -17.39
C GLU A 141 -21.46 34.19 -17.76
N GLY A 142 -21.48 33.05 -17.07
CA GLY A 142 -20.69 31.89 -17.55
C GLY A 142 -19.97 31.07 -16.49
N PHE A 143 -19.86 31.57 -15.27
CA PHE A 143 -19.01 30.95 -14.25
C PHE A 143 -19.62 29.65 -13.73
N PRO A 144 -19.00 28.49 -14.00
CA PRO A 144 -19.52 27.21 -13.54
C PRO A 144 -19.27 27.06 -12.02
N VAL A 145 -20.21 26.44 -11.33
CA VAL A 145 -20.21 26.31 -9.86
C VAL A 145 -20.46 24.88 -9.37
N ALA A 146 -21.09 24.02 -10.17
CA ALA A 146 -21.25 22.61 -9.84
C ALA A 146 -21.45 21.78 -11.11
N TYR A 147 -21.05 20.52 -11.08
CA TYR A 147 -21.20 19.57 -12.19
C TYR A 147 -21.67 18.21 -11.68
N VAL A 148 -22.44 17.50 -12.49
CA VAL A 148 -22.71 16.06 -12.31
C VAL A 148 -22.94 15.43 -13.68
N CYS A 149 -22.50 14.19 -13.86
CA CYS A 149 -22.82 13.39 -15.03
C CYS A 149 -23.17 11.95 -14.65
N TRP A 150 -23.94 11.30 -15.52
CA TRP A 150 -24.36 9.91 -15.37
C TRP A 150 -24.34 9.16 -16.70
N GLY A 151 -24.23 7.83 -16.63
CA GLY A 151 -24.15 6.94 -17.78
C GLY A 151 -22.76 6.71 -18.30
N GLY A 152 -22.14 7.79 -18.76
CA GLY A 152 -20.81 7.80 -19.34
C GLY A 152 -20.32 9.23 -19.49
N LYS A 153 -19.05 9.38 -19.89
CA LYS A 153 -18.38 10.67 -20.05
C LYS A 153 -19.20 11.62 -20.92
N GLY A 154 -19.59 12.76 -20.35
CA GLY A 154 -20.33 13.83 -21.02
C GLY A 154 -19.41 14.77 -21.81
N ALA A 155 -20.00 15.67 -22.59
CA ALA A 155 -19.24 16.63 -23.40
C ALA A 155 -18.59 17.74 -22.55
N LEU A 156 -19.04 17.93 -21.31
CA LEU A 156 -18.52 18.94 -20.38
C LEU A 156 -17.66 18.32 -19.27
N THR A 157 -17.43 17.00 -19.27
CA THR A 157 -16.67 16.32 -18.20
C THR A 157 -15.24 16.84 -18.11
N ASP A 158 -14.52 16.92 -19.23
CA ASP A 158 -13.14 17.43 -19.25
C ASP A 158 -13.05 18.87 -18.74
N TYR A 159 -13.97 19.72 -19.19
CA TYR A 159 -14.07 21.10 -18.71
C TYR A 159 -14.35 21.17 -17.20
N ALA A 160 -15.19 20.29 -16.66
CA ALA A 160 -15.50 20.24 -15.24
C ALA A 160 -14.28 19.79 -14.40
N VAL A 161 -13.51 18.82 -14.90
CA VAL A 161 -12.26 18.36 -14.25
C VAL A 161 -11.20 19.46 -14.28
N GLU A 162 -10.94 20.07 -15.44
CA GLU A 162 -10.03 21.22 -15.57
C GLU A 162 -10.44 22.41 -14.68
N SER A 163 -11.74 22.55 -14.42
CA SER A 163 -12.30 23.59 -13.57
C SER A 163 -12.40 23.20 -12.08
N GLU A 164 -11.91 22.02 -11.67
CA GLU A 164 -11.99 21.47 -10.29
C GLU A 164 -13.43 21.36 -9.74
N LEU A 165 -14.41 21.18 -10.63
CA LEU A 165 -15.81 20.96 -10.29
C LEU A 165 -16.18 19.49 -10.19
N TRP A 166 -15.34 18.61 -10.72
CA TRP A 166 -15.54 17.17 -10.78
C TRP A 166 -14.20 16.44 -10.74
N GLU A 167 -14.15 15.28 -10.09
CA GLU A 167 -12.90 14.58 -9.74
C GLU A 167 -12.86 13.12 -10.23
N SER A 168 -13.95 12.57 -10.77
CA SER A 168 -14.04 11.13 -11.12
C SER A 168 -14.83 10.83 -12.39
N GLU A 169 -15.05 9.55 -12.70
CA GLU A 169 -16.00 9.15 -13.75
C GLU A 169 -17.45 9.56 -13.42
N CYS A 170 -18.28 9.61 -14.45
CA CYS A 170 -19.72 9.82 -14.32
C CYS A 170 -20.40 8.68 -13.56
N LEU A 171 -21.49 8.98 -12.87
CA LEU A 171 -22.35 7.99 -12.21
C LEU A 171 -22.83 6.97 -13.26
N LYS A 172 -22.24 5.78 -13.38
CA LYS A 172 -22.55 4.88 -14.53
C LYS A 172 -24.06 4.56 -14.57
N THR A 173 -24.65 4.40 -15.76
CA THR A 173 -26.09 4.09 -15.92
C THR A 173 -26.46 2.93 -16.89
N SER A 174 -25.56 1.95 -17.12
CA SER A 174 -25.69 0.62 -17.83
C SER A 174 -24.84 0.49 -19.14
N PRO A 175 -24.25 -0.69 -19.53
CA PRO A 175 -24.70 -2.09 -19.27
C PRO A 175 -23.70 -3.19 -18.78
N GLY A 176 -24.16 -4.01 -17.80
CA GLY A 176 -23.69 -5.38 -17.43
C GLY A 176 -22.66 -5.50 -16.28
N ILE A 177 -22.51 -6.66 -15.63
CA ILE A 177 -23.08 -7.05 -14.30
C ILE A 177 -22.25 -6.32 -13.22
N GLY A 178 -22.76 -5.66 -12.16
CA GLY A 178 -24.01 -5.84 -11.44
C GLY A 178 -24.33 -4.78 -10.37
N VAL A 179 -24.94 -3.67 -10.79
CA VAL A 179 -26.26 -3.25 -10.31
C VAL A 179 -26.95 -2.57 -11.48
N TYR A 180 -28.03 -3.19 -11.94
CA TYR A 180 -28.91 -2.68 -12.97
C TYR A 180 -29.89 -1.70 -12.34
N TYR A 181 -30.05 -0.52 -12.93
CA TYR A 181 -31.08 0.42 -12.48
C TYR A 181 -32.44 -0.23 -12.64
N SER A 182 -33.14 -0.35 -11.52
CA SER A 182 -34.59 -0.37 -11.62
C SER A 182 -35.00 0.99 -12.10
N ALA A 183 -36.00 1.00 -12.96
CA ALA A 183 -36.76 2.19 -13.23
C ALA A 183 -37.13 2.87 -11.88
N GLY A 184 -36.41 3.93 -11.48
CA GLY A 184 -36.80 4.87 -10.41
C GLY A 184 -35.77 5.15 -9.34
N ASP A 185 -34.62 4.49 -9.42
CA ASP A 185 -33.52 4.71 -8.50
C ASP A 185 -33.04 6.16 -8.54
N PHE A 186 -32.56 6.66 -7.41
CA PHE A 186 -31.95 7.98 -7.28
C PHE A 186 -30.64 7.86 -6.52
N TYR A 187 -29.83 8.91 -6.57
CA TYR A 187 -28.54 8.96 -5.90
C TYR A 187 -28.45 10.14 -4.95
N ARG A 188 -27.69 9.97 -3.88
CA ARG A 188 -27.29 11.08 -3.00
C ARG A 188 -25.83 10.98 -2.64
N VAL A 189 -25.20 12.13 -2.41
CA VAL A 189 -23.85 12.17 -1.86
C VAL A 189 -23.87 11.58 -0.46
N ALA A 190 -22.91 10.70 -0.18
CA ALA A 190 -22.68 10.12 1.12
C ALA A 190 -22.51 11.22 2.17
N PRO A 191 -22.98 11.01 3.42
CA PRO A 191 -22.85 12.02 4.46
C PRO A 191 -21.39 12.43 4.66
N GLU A 192 -21.14 13.75 4.81
CA GLU A 192 -19.82 14.32 5.08
C GLU A 192 -18.80 14.24 3.91
N MET A 193 -19.19 13.66 2.77
CA MET A 193 -18.34 13.53 1.59
C MET A 193 -18.53 14.67 0.57
N SER A 194 -17.53 14.88 -0.28
CA SER A 194 -17.62 15.77 -1.44
C SER A 194 -18.50 15.19 -2.54
N GLY A 195 -19.38 16.00 -3.13
CA GLY A 195 -20.19 15.62 -4.28
C GLY A 195 -19.47 15.69 -5.63
N ARG A 196 -18.20 16.11 -5.67
CA ARG A 196 -17.39 16.23 -6.90
C ARG A 196 -16.86 14.90 -7.40
N ASN A 197 -16.80 13.90 -6.52
CA ASN A 197 -16.43 12.54 -6.85
C ASN A 197 -17.70 11.68 -6.93
N GLY A 198 -17.99 11.15 -8.12
CA GLY A 198 -19.10 10.24 -8.41
C GLY A 198 -19.12 8.98 -7.54
N ASP A 199 -17.97 8.59 -7.00
CA ASP A 199 -17.84 7.44 -6.11
C ASP A 199 -18.45 7.68 -4.73
N ASN A 200 -18.56 8.95 -4.35
CA ASN A 200 -19.18 9.38 -3.11
C ASN A 200 -20.71 9.42 -3.21
N TRP A 201 -21.31 9.00 -4.33
CA TRP A 201 -22.76 8.99 -4.51
C TRP A 201 -23.34 7.60 -4.25
N LEU A 202 -24.18 7.50 -3.22
CA LEU A 202 -24.90 6.29 -2.85
C LEU A 202 -26.18 6.15 -3.67
N ARG A 203 -26.44 4.94 -4.18
CA ARG A 203 -27.69 4.58 -4.86
C ARG A 203 -28.78 4.26 -3.82
N TYR A 204 -29.96 4.78 -4.06
CA TYR A 204 -31.19 4.48 -3.32
C TYR A 204 -32.21 3.91 -4.30
N GLY A 205 -32.90 2.85 -3.89
CA GLY A 205 -33.97 2.25 -4.67
C GLY A 205 -35.16 3.19 -4.85
N ALA A 206 -35.92 3.01 -5.93
CA ALA A 206 -37.11 3.82 -6.26
C ALA A 206 -38.13 4.01 -5.12
N ALA A 207 -38.20 3.04 -4.19
CA ALA A 207 -39.11 3.05 -3.06
C ALA A 207 -38.46 3.55 -1.75
N GLU A 208 -37.33 4.23 -1.83
CA GLU A 208 -36.63 4.89 -0.71
C GLU A 208 -36.62 6.43 -0.84
N LEU A 209 -37.44 7.00 -1.73
CA LEU A 209 -37.50 8.44 -2.03
C LEU A 209 -37.76 9.32 -0.79
N ASP A 210 -38.37 8.76 0.24
CA ASP A 210 -38.70 9.46 1.47
C ASP A 210 -37.58 9.44 2.52
N LYS A 211 -36.49 8.68 2.31
CA LYS A 211 -35.31 8.75 3.18
C LYS A 211 -34.76 10.17 3.21
N VAL A 212 -34.42 10.65 4.40
CA VAL A 212 -33.94 12.03 4.59
C VAL A 212 -32.41 12.10 4.49
N ASP A 213 -31.88 13.32 4.42
CA ASP A 213 -30.44 13.53 4.33
C ASP A 213 -29.72 12.98 5.57
N GLY A 214 -28.65 12.22 5.35
CA GLY A 214 -27.91 11.54 6.41
C GLY A 214 -28.34 10.09 6.67
N GLU A 215 -29.46 9.63 6.11
CA GLU A 215 -29.85 8.22 6.13
C GLU A 215 -29.19 7.44 4.99
N LEU A 216 -28.63 6.27 5.28
CA LEU A 216 -28.01 5.39 4.29
C LEU A 216 -29.07 4.59 3.50
N PRO A 217 -28.75 4.13 2.27
CA PRO A 217 -29.63 3.21 1.53
C PRO A 217 -29.74 1.86 2.25
N ASP A 218 -30.80 1.11 1.96
CA ASP A 218 -30.93 -0.27 2.45
C ASP A 218 -29.84 -1.15 1.80
N ALA A 219 -29.37 -2.16 2.53
CA ALA A 219 -28.35 -3.07 2.02
C ALA A 219 -28.97 -4.06 1.03
N GLU A 220 -28.36 -4.22 -0.16
CA GLU A 220 -28.88 -5.08 -1.22
C GLU A 220 -28.48 -6.55 -0.98
N PRO A 221 -29.43 -7.50 -1.12
CA PRO A 221 -29.13 -8.93 -1.04
C PRO A 221 -28.14 -9.38 -2.12
N ILE A 222 -27.30 -10.36 -1.80
CA ILE A 222 -26.37 -10.98 -2.76
C ILE A 222 -27.15 -11.88 -3.74
N SER A 223 -27.81 -12.95 -3.26
CA SER A 223 -28.50 -13.91 -4.13
C SER A 223 -29.98 -14.17 -3.83
N LEU A 224 -30.47 -13.83 -2.63
CA LEU A 224 -31.88 -14.00 -2.23
C LEU A 224 -32.73 -12.82 -2.71
N GLN A 225 -32.81 -12.63 -4.02
CA GLN A 225 -33.61 -11.57 -4.64
C GLN A 225 -35.12 -11.80 -4.44
N ASP A 226 -35.92 -10.78 -4.73
CA ASP A 226 -37.38 -10.84 -4.60
C ASP A 226 -37.97 -12.01 -5.41
N GLY A 227 -38.84 -12.81 -4.78
CA GLY A 227 -39.48 -13.97 -5.40
C GLY A 227 -38.70 -15.29 -5.29
N SER A 228 -37.55 -15.31 -4.62
CA SER A 228 -36.76 -16.53 -4.41
C SER A 228 -37.56 -17.62 -3.69
N ALA A 229 -37.42 -18.88 -4.13
CA ALA A 229 -37.98 -20.04 -3.45
C ALA A 229 -36.90 -21.08 -3.13
N VAL A 230 -36.63 -21.25 -1.84
CA VAL A 230 -35.57 -22.11 -1.31
C VAL A 230 -36.18 -23.39 -0.75
N VAL A 231 -35.56 -24.52 -1.07
CA VAL A 231 -35.93 -25.85 -0.60
C VAL A 231 -34.87 -26.28 0.41
N LYS A 232 -35.27 -26.67 1.62
CA LYS A 232 -34.32 -27.07 2.67
C LYS A 232 -34.85 -28.18 3.55
N ALA A 233 -33.97 -28.82 4.30
CA ALA A 233 -34.34 -29.79 5.31
C ALA A 233 -35.04 -29.10 6.51
N ALA A 234 -35.81 -29.88 7.27
CA ALA A 234 -36.42 -29.39 8.50
C ALA A 234 -35.31 -28.97 9.49
N LYS A 235 -35.42 -27.75 10.04
CA LYS A 235 -34.45 -27.12 10.97
C LYS A 235 -33.09 -26.72 10.36
N GLU A 236 -32.90 -26.83 9.05
CA GLU A 236 -31.79 -26.18 8.37
C GLU A 236 -31.99 -24.66 8.44
N PRO A 237 -30.97 -23.85 8.80
CA PRO A 237 -31.09 -22.40 8.80
C PRO A 237 -31.17 -21.86 7.37
N MET A 238 -31.75 -20.66 7.24
CA MET A 238 -31.66 -19.85 6.04
C MET A 238 -30.47 -18.89 6.17
N HIS A 239 -29.65 -18.84 5.12
CA HIS A 239 -28.48 -17.97 5.05
C HIS A 239 -28.85 -16.66 4.35
N PHE A 240 -28.79 -15.55 5.08
CA PHE A 240 -29.01 -14.21 4.53
C PHE A 240 -27.68 -13.50 4.40
N ALA A 241 -27.40 -12.93 3.22
CA ALA A 241 -26.19 -12.14 2.98
C ALA A 241 -26.50 -10.95 2.07
N TRP A 242 -25.79 -9.84 2.31
CA TRP A 242 -25.97 -8.57 1.61
C TRP A 242 -24.63 -7.89 1.32
N HIS A 243 -24.64 -6.99 0.33
CA HIS A 243 -23.47 -6.17 0.03
C HIS A 243 -23.27 -5.10 1.12
N PRO A 244 -22.01 -4.76 1.44
CA PRO A 244 -21.73 -3.66 2.35
C PRO A 244 -22.21 -2.32 1.77
N VAL A 245 -22.78 -1.47 2.62
CA VAL A 245 -23.21 -0.11 2.28
C VAL A 245 -22.15 0.88 2.76
N PRO A 246 -21.60 1.72 1.87
CA PRO A 246 -20.68 2.76 2.28
C PRO A 246 -21.23 3.68 3.38
N GLY A 247 -20.42 3.99 4.38
CA GLY A 247 -20.81 4.78 5.55
C GLY A 247 -21.53 4.01 6.66
N ALA A 248 -21.83 2.72 6.46
CA ALA A 248 -22.53 1.90 7.44
C ALA A 248 -21.58 1.31 8.48
N ALA A 249 -21.92 1.48 9.76
CA ALA A 249 -21.22 0.84 10.88
C ALA A 249 -21.95 -0.42 11.37
N GLN A 250 -23.27 -0.49 11.18
CA GLN A 250 -24.10 -1.63 11.56
C GLN A 250 -25.20 -1.86 10.53
N TYR A 251 -25.73 -3.08 10.52
CA TYR A 251 -26.86 -3.52 9.72
C TYR A 251 -27.95 -4.09 10.61
N GLN A 252 -29.20 -3.92 10.23
CA GLN A 252 -30.36 -4.51 10.91
C GLN A 252 -31.14 -5.39 9.94
N LEU A 253 -31.07 -6.70 10.14
CA LEU A 253 -31.85 -7.69 9.41
C LEU A 253 -33.21 -7.88 10.07
N VAL A 254 -34.28 -7.82 9.27
CA VAL A 254 -35.66 -8.09 9.70
C VAL A 254 -36.30 -9.11 8.77
N VAL A 255 -36.92 -10.14 9.34
CA VAL A 255 -37.71 -11.15 8.62
C VAL A 255 -39.10 -11.23 9.23
N ALA A 256 -40.13 -11.23 8.38
CA ALA A 256 -41.52 -11.27 8.78
C ALA A 256 -42.33 -12.29 7.94
N ARG A 257 -43.44 -12.80 8.49
CA ARG A 257 -44.39 -13.63 7.73
C ARG A 257 -45.08 -12.78 6.66
N ALA A 258 -45.18 -13.29 5.44
CA ALA A 258 -45.81 -12.55 4.34
C ALA A 258 -47.33 -12.37 4.54
N ALA A 259 -47.99 -13.29 5.24
CA ALA A 259 -49.44 -13.30 5.41
C ALA A 259 -49.98 -12.11 6.24
N ASP A 260 -49.26 -11.73 7.30
CA ASP A 260 -49.72 -10.72 8.26
C ASP A 260 -48.65 -9.67 8.61
N SER A 261 -47.44 -9.78 8.04
CA SER A 261 -46.28 -8.94 8.35
C SER A 261 -45.78 -9.07 9.80
N SER A 262 -46.10 -10.16 10.51
CA SER A 262 -45.57 -10.42 11.85
C SER A 262 -44.07 -10.71 11.79
N ILE A 263 -43.27 -9.97 12.57
CA ILE A 263 -41.81 -10.17 12.65
C ILE A 263 -41.53 -11.53 13.30
N VAL A 264 -40.72 -12.35 12.64
CA VAL A 264 -40.25 -13.65 13.15
C VAL A 264 -38.77 -13.63 13.53
N PHE A 265 -38.00 -12.68 12.99
CA PHE A 265 -36.60 -12.49 13.31
C PHE A 265 -36.20 -11.02 13.14
N GLU A 266 -35.38 -10.52 14.06
CA GLU A 266 -34.81 -9.17 14.02
C GLU A 266 -33.45 -9.17 14.74
N LYS A 267 -32.40 -8.69 14.08
CA LYS A 267 -31.05 -8.61 14.66
C LYS A 267 -30.27 -7.43 14.10
N THR A 268 -29.56 -6.71 14.98
CA THR A 268 -28.53 -5.74 14.60
C THR A 268 -27.15 -6.39 14.67
N THR A 269 -26.33 -6.21 13.64
CA THR A 269 -25.03 -6.87 13.48
C THR A 269 -24.04 -5.94 12.76
N THR A 270 -22.75 -6.15 12.95
CA THR A 270 -21.68 -5.50 12.17
C THR A 270 -21.28 -6.33 10.95
N ASN A 271 -21.77 -7.57 10.87
CA ASN A 271 -21.49 -8.48 9.76
C ASN A 271 -22.41 -8.19 8.57
N THR A 272 -22.04 -8.72 7.40
CA THR A 272 -22.82 -8.67 6.15
C THR A 272 -23.64 -9.93 5.88
N GLN A 273 -23.73 -10.83 6.87
CA GLN A 273 -24.42 -12.12 6.76
C GLN A 273 -25.00 -12.58 8.12
N GLU A 274 -26.10 -13.33 8.07
CA GLU A 274 -26.79 -13.90 9.23
C GLU A 274 -27.58 -15.17 8.91
N ASP A 275 -27.57 -16.12 9.85
CA ASP A 275 -28.32 -17.38 9.78
C ASP A 275 -29.62 -17.30 10.57
N VAL A 276 -30.74 -17.69 9.95
CA VAL A 276 -32.06 -17.61 10.57
C VAL A 276 -32.81 -18.93 10.44
N LEU A 277 -33.23 -19.50 11.58
CA LEU A 277 -34.11 -20.67 11.59
C LEU A 277 -35.54 -20.27 11.22
N LEU A 278 -35.99 -20.73 10.06
CA LEU A 278 -37.33 -20.47 9.54
C LEU A 278 -38.04 -21.79 9.20
N ASP A 279 -39.34 -21.85 9.47
CA ASP A 279 -40.23 -22.94 9.09
C ASP A 279 -40.67 -22.81 7.62
N GLU A 280 -41.41 -23.80 7.12
CA GLU A 280 -42.08 -23.70 5.82
C GLU A 280 -43.05 -22.51 5.78
N GLY A 281 -43.07 -21.80 4.64
CA GLY A 281 -44.01 -20.71 4.39
C GLY A 281 -43.43 -19.55 3.60
N ASP A 282 -44.25 -18.51 3.46
CA ASP A 282 -43.88 -17.27 2.77
C ASP A 282 -43.45 -16.19 3.77
N TYR A 283 -42.35 -15.52 3.44
CA TYR A 283 -41.71 -14.49 4.24
C TYR A 283 -41.45 -13.23 3.41
N LEU A 284 -41.35 -12.12 4.12
CA LEU A 284 -40.80 -10.86 3.63
C LEU A 284 -39.55 -10.55 4.45
N TRP A 285 -38.53 -9.99 3.83
CA TRP A 285 -37.32 -9.60 4.54
C TRP A 285 -36.67 -8.35 3.94
N GLY A 286 -35.75 -7.77 4.71
CA GLY A 286 -34.93 -6.62 4.30
C GLY A 286 -33.84 -6.32 5.33
N VAL A 287 -32.84 -5.54 4.91
CA VAL A 287 -31.70 -5.14 5.75
C VAL A 287 -31.48 -3.63 5.64
N GLY A 288 -31.58 -2.93 6.76
CA GLY A 288 -31.27 -1.50 6.84
C GLY A 288 -29.80 -1.26 7.22
N ALA A 289 -29.16 -0.26 6.61
CA ALA A 289 -27.82 0.20 6.99
C ALA A 289 -27.87 1.37 7.99
N ILE A 290 -26.96 1.38 8.96
CA ILE A 290 -26.94 2.33 10.09
C ILE A 290 -25.55 2.97 10.19
N ASN A 291 -25.47 4.31 10.23
CA ASN A 291 -24.24 5.07 10.47
C ASN A 291 -24.04 5.41 11.97
N GLU A 292 -22.79 5.70 12.38
CA GLU A 292 -22.47 6.08 13.77
C GLU A 292 -22.90 7.50 14.16
N THR A 293 -22.92 8.44 13.19
CA THR A 293 -23.05 9.90 13.46
C THR A 293 -24.49 10.41 13.56
N SER A 294 -25.50 9.63 13.16
CA SER A 294 -26.87 10.14 13.23
C SER A 294 -27.36 10.28 14.68
N VAL A 295 -27.98 11.42 14.99
CA VAL A 295 -28.75 11.64 16.24
C VAL A 295 -29.85 10.57 16.42
N ALA A 296 -30.23 9.87 15.33
CA ALA A 296 -31.07 8.68 15.34
C ALA A 296 -30.42 7.48 16.08
N ALA A 297 -29.10 7.26 15.95
CA ALA A 297 -28.35 6.25 16.72
C ALA A 297 -28.39 6.50 18.24
N LYS A 298 -28.45 7.77 18.67
CA LYS A 298 -28.67 8.12 20.10
C LYS A 298 -30.11 7.89 20.58
N LYS A 299 -31.11 7.91 19.69
CA LYS A 299 -32.51 7.55 20.00
C LYS A 299 -32.80 6.05 19.86
N LEU A 300 -32.00 5.29 19.11
CA LEU A 300 -32.11 3.85 18.90
C LEU A 300 -32.01 3.01 20.19
N LYS A 301 -31.44 3.56 21.27
CA LYS A 301 -31.34 2.87 22.58
C LYS A 301 -32.61 2.90 23.43
N VAL A 302 -33.64 3.68 23.08
CA VAL A 302 -34.81 3.85 23.95
C VAL A 302 -36.10 3.86 23.14
N ALA A 303 -36.90 2.82 23.34
CA ALA A 303 -38.30 2.62 22.91
C ALA A 303 -38.52 2.05 21.49
N GLY A 304 -38.70 0.73 21.42
CA GLY A 304 -39.90 0.03 20.88
C GLY A 304 -40.56 0.41 19.56
N SER A 305 -40.09 1.39 18.79
CA SER A 305 -40.65 1.78 17.49
C SER A 305 -39.71 2.80 16.83
N VAL A 306 -38.72 2.35 16.05
CA VAL A 306 -37.90 3.27 15.24
C VAL A 306 -38.32 3.29 13.77
N PHE A 307 -39.12 2.33 13.29
CA PHE A 307 -39.70 2.39 11.96
C PHE A 307 -41.21 2.47 12.06
N SER A 308 -41.76 3.67 12.03
CA SER A 308 -43.22 3.89 11.92
C SER A 308 -43.83 3.24 10.66
N ASN A 309 -43.02 2.75 9.71
CA ASN A 309 -43.42 1.99 8.53
C ASN A 309 -42.55 0.74 8.28
N LEU A 310 -42.51 -0.21 9.22
CA LEU A 310 -41.76 -1.48 9.09
C LEU A 310 -42.08 -2.29 7.81
N ARG A 311 -43.33 -2.20 7.31
CA ARG A 311 -43.75 -2.76 6.02
C ARG A 311 -43.02 -2.19 4.80
N ARG A 312 -42.41 -1.01 4.92
CA ARG A 312 -41.65 -0.39 3.82
C ARG A 312 -40.33 -1.11 3.58
N TYR A 313 -39.69 -1.70 4.59
CA TYR A 313 -38.37 -2.35 4.46
C TYR A 313 -38.46 -3.82 4.02
N LEU A 314 -39.62 -4.45 4.26
CA LEU A 314 -39.91 -5.85 3.98
C LEU A 314 -40.34 -6.06 2.51
N LYS A 315 -39.44 -5.79 1.56
CA LYS A 315 -39.76 -5.81 0.12
C LYS A 315 -39.39 -7.11 -0.58
N LYS A 316 -38.44 -7.88 -0.05
CA LYS A 316 -37.97 -9.10 -0.70
C LYS A 316 -38.81 -10.28 -0.22
N ARG A 317 -39.58 -10.88 -1.13
CA ARG A 317 -40.38 -12.07 -0.86
C ARG A 317 -39.52 -13.32 -0.98
N LEU A 318 -39.62 -14.19 0.02
CA LEU A 318 -38.94 -15.47 0.09
C LEU A 318 -39.96 -16.56 0.39
N THR A 319 -39.98 -17.62 -0.40
CA THR A 319 -40.76 -18.83 -0.11
C THR A 319 -39.83 -19.92 0.37
N ILE A 320 -40.14 -20.51 1.51
CA ILE A 320 -39.42 -21.65 2.07
C ILE A 320 -40.27 -22.90 1.89
N LEU A 321 -39.71 -23.89 1.22
CA LEU A 321 -40.30 -25.21 0.99
C LEU A 321 -39.49 -26.27 1.73
N LEU A 322 -40.15 -27.29 2.26
CA LEU A 322 -39.45 -28.45 2.80
C LEU A 322 -39.03 -29.39 1.68
N GLU A 323 -37.85 -29.99 1.86
CA GLU A 323 -37.32 -31.05 1.01
C GLU A 323 -38.31 -32.20 0.85
N SER A 324 -38.49 -32.68 -0.39
CA SER A 324 -39.36 -33.81 -0.69
C SER A 324 -38.66 -35.13 -0.34
N LEU A 325 -39.35 -36.05 0.33
CA LEU A 325 -38.84 -37.42 0.52
C LEU A 325 -38.95 -38.28 -0.75
N LYS A 326 -39.56 -37.78 -1.83
CA LYS A 326 -39.82 -38.53 -3.08
C LYS A 326 -39.42 -37.72 -4.31
N TYR A 327 -38.41 -38.21 -5.01
CA TYR A 327 -37.92 -37.67 -6.28
C TYR A 327 -38.07 -38.70 -7.40
N ALA A 328 -38.51 -38.26 -8.57
CA ALA A 328 -38.60 -39.08 -9.77
C ALA A 328 -37.23 -39.26 -10.44
N GLU A 329 -36.38 -38.24 -10.35
CA GLU A 329 -35.07 -38.18 -11.00
C GLU A 329 -34.14 -37.26 -10.19
N ARG A 330 -32.84 -37.56 -10.16
CA ARG A 330 -31.81 -36.67 -9.59
C ARG A 330 -30.45 -36.92 -10.24
N VAL A 331 -29.67 -35.86 -10.40
CA VAL A 331 -28.26 -35.88 -10.80
C VAL A 331 -27.51 -34.91 -9.91
N GLU A 332 -26.37 -35.35 -9.38
CA GLU A 332 -25.46 -34.51 -8.60
C GLU A 332 -24.03 -34.73 -9.05
N LEU A 333 -23.36 -33.67 -9.47
CA LEU A 333 -21.98 -33.72 -9.96
C LEU A 333 -20.95 -33.54 -8.83
N ASN A 334 -21.37 -33.00 -7.68
CA ASN A 334 -20.54 -32.78 -6.50
C ASN A 334 -19.33 -31.90 -6.79
N ALA A 335 -19.59 -30.75 -7.42
CA ALA A 335 -18.57 -29.73 -7.60
C ALA A 335 -18.12 -29.16 -6.25
N PRO A 336 -16.88 -28.67 -6.15
CA PRO A 336 -16.33 -28.21 -4.88
C PRO A 336 -17.06 -26.97 -4.37
N GLN A 337 -17.20 -26.90 -3.05
CA GLN A 337 -17.76 -25.76 -2.34
C GLN A 337 -16.63 -24.79 -2.00
N LEU A 338 -16.63 -23.61 -2.61
CA LEU A 338 -15.56 -22.62 -2.46
C LEU A 338 -16.15 -21.26 -2.06
N ALA A 339 -15.50 -20.61 -1.11
CA ALA A 339 -15.82 -19.26 -0.65
C ALA A 339 -14.89 -18.24 -1.31
N ALA A 340 -15.34 -17.00 -1.47
CA ALA A 340 -14.52 -15.90 -1.96
C ALA A 340 -13.37 -15.61 -1.00
N ARG A 341 -12.12 -15.78 -1.42
CA ARG A 341 -10.92 -15.58 -0.59
C ARG A 341 -9.78 -15.02 -1.42
N LYS A 342 -8.99 -14.12 -0.85
CA LYS A 342 -7.57 -13.98 -1.21
C LYS A 342 -6.86 -15.28 -0.82
N ASP A 343 -6.35 -16.03 -1.79
CA ASP A 343 -5.91 -17.42 -1.57
C ASP A 343 -4.44 -17.67 -1.92
N THR A 344 -3.67 -16.61 -2.11
CA THR A 344 -2.21 -16.61 -2.29
C THR A 344 -1.52 -15.56 -1.41
N TYR A 345 -0.19 -15.61 -1.42
CA TYR A 345 0.68 -14.62 -0.77
C TYR A 345 1.01 -13.43 -1.69
N LEU A 346 0.35 -13.31 -2.86
CA LEU A 346 0.57 -12.19 -3.75
C LEU A 346 0.20 -10.86 -3.07
N LEU A 347 0.96 -9.80 -3.31
CA LEU A 347 0.82 -8.51 -2.64
C LEU A 347 -0.43 -7.75 -3.10
N ASP A 348 -1.27 -7.28 -2.17
CA ASP A 348 -2.43 -6.41 -2.45
C ASP A 348 -2.15 -4.95 -2.08
N LEU A 349 -1.74 -4.16 -3.08
CA LEU A 349 -1.42 -2.73 -2.94
C LEU A 349 -2.65 -1.84 -2.85
N LYS A 350 -3.86 -2.36 -3.13
CA LYS A 350 -5.05 -1.50 -3.27
C LYS A 350 -5.35 -0.76 -1.98
N TRP A 351 -4.98 -1.32 -0.83
CA TRP A 351 -5.36 -0.78 0.46
C TRP A 351 -4.52 0.43 0.91
N GLY A 352 -3.44 0.79 0.20
CA GLY A 352 -2.56 1.91 0.59
C GLY A 352 -2.11 1.77 2.05
N GLU A 353 -2.27 2.83 2.84
CA GLU A 353 -1.93 2.84 4.28
C GLU A 353 -2.59 1.72 5.12
N LEU A 354 -3.69 1.11 4.63
CA LEU A 354 -4.38 0.00 5.32
C LEU A 354 -3.81 -1.38 4.98
N ALA A 355 -2.82 -1.49 4.08
CA ALA A 355 -2.31 -2.77 3.57
C ALA A 355 -1.89 -3.75 4.68
N LEU A 356 -1.11 -3.31 5.68
CA LEU A 356 -0.74 -4.20 6.80
C LEU A 356 -1.93 -4.60 7.66
N ALA A 357 -2.85 -3.66 7.95
CA ALA A 357 -4.05 -3.95 8.74
C ALA A 357 -4.98 -4.96 8.04
N ARG A 358 -4.85 -5.08 6.72
CA ARG A 358 -5.62 -5.99 5.88
C ARG A 358 -4.82 -7.21 5.41
N GLU A 359 -3.63 -7.43 5.96
CA GLU A 359 -2.81 -8.60 5.63
C GLU A 359 -2.54 -8.76 4.11
N TRP A 360 -2.22 -7.65 3.43
CA TRP A 360 -1.92 -7.55 1.99
C TRP A 360 -1.04 -8.67 1.40
N ASP A 361 -0.13 -9.23 2.18
CA ASP A 361 0.85 -10.23 1.79
C ASP A 361 0.49 -11.65 2.27
N ARG A 362 -0.77 -11.90 2.68
CA ARG A 362 -1.21 -13.20 3.20
C ARG A 362 -2.50 -13.72 2.56
N PRO A 363 -2.70 -15.05 2.55
CA PRO A 363 -3.96 -15.65 2.16
C PRO A 363 -4.99 -15.57 3.31
N HIS A 364 -6.21 -15.19 3.00
CA HIS A 364 -7.35 -15.09 3.93
C HIS A 364 -8.05 -16.44 4.15
N THR A 365 -7.32 -17.56 4.12
CA THR A 365 -7.93 -18.90 4.07
C THR A 365 -8.33 -19.47 5.44
N ASP A 366 -7.87 -18.87 6.55
CA ASP A 366 -8.21 -19.31 7.90
C ASP A 366 -9.53 -18.70 8.38
N MET A 367 -10.57 -19.53 8.48
CA MET A 367 -11.89 -19.13 8.99
C MET A 367 -11.89 -18.66 10.45
N ALA A 368 -10.86 -18.98 11.24
CA ALA A 368 -10.77 -18.52 12.63
C ALA A 368 -10.36 -17.04 12.72
N THR A 369 -9.50 -16.58 11.81
CA THR A 369 -9.02 -15.20 11.75
C THR A 369 -9.79 -14.36 10.73
N HIS A 370 -10.24 -15.01 9.65
CA HIS A 370 -11.03 -14.44 8.55
C HIS A 370 -12.40 -15.13 8.41
N PRO A 371 -13.30 -15.02 9.43
CA PRO A 371 -14.59 -15.70 9.42
C PRO A 371 -15.60 -15.11 8.41
N ASN A 372 -15.38 -13.86 8.00
CA ASN A 372 -16.17 -13.17 6.98
C ASN A 372 -15.24 -12.70 5.88
N TYR A 373 -15.75 -12.67 4.65
CA TYR A 373 -15.06 -12.06 3.52
C TYR A 373 -15.07 -10.53 3.70
N ASP A 374 -13.94 -9.87 3.42
CA ASP A 374 -13.85 -8.42 3.52
C ASP A 374 -14.29 -7.74 2.20
N ASP A 375 -14.00 -6.46 2.01
CA ASP A 375 -14.32 -5.73 0.79
C ASP A 375 -13.66 -6.35 -0.46
N GLU A 376 -12.46 -6.91 -0.32
CA GLU A 376 -11.73 -7.61 -1.37
C GLU A 376 -12.50 -8.80 -1.91
N GLU A 377 -13.11 -9.55 -1.02
CA GLU A 377 -13.73 -10.82 -1.34
C GLU A 377 -15.23 -10.70 -1.60
N SER A 378 -15.84 -9.61 -1.12
CA SER A 378 -17.26 -9.27 -1.34
C SER A 378 -17.68 -9.26 -2.81
N TYR A 379 -16.72 -9.14 -3.74
CA TYR A 379 -16.95 -8.97 -5.17
C TYR A 379 -16.24 -10.03 -6.04
N ARG A 380 -15.88 -11.17 -5.46
CA ARG A 380 -15.21 -12.29 -6.14
C ARG A 380 -16.16 -13.35 -6.72
N CYS A 381 -17.48 -13.14 -6.72
CA CYS A 381 -18.45 -14.17 -7.12
C CYS A 381 -18.15 -14.81 -8.49
N TRP A 382 -17.69 -14.01 -9.44
CA TRP A 382 -17.30 -14.47 -10.77
C TRP A 382 -16.02 -15.31 -10.77
N ALA A 383 -15.02 -14.90 -9.98
CA ALA A 383 -13.79 -15.66 -9.79
C ALA A 383 -14.04 -16.98 -9.05
N VAL A 384 -14.88 -16.96 -8.01
CA VAL A 384 -15.31 -18.17 -7.28
C VAL A 384 -16.01 -19.15 -8.20
N GLY A 385 -16.98 -18.68 -9.00
CA GLY A 385 -17.66 -19.54 -9.97
C GLY A 385 -16.67 -20.16 -10.97
N ALA A 386 -15.74 -19.37 -11.53
CA ALA A 386 -14.75 -19.86 -12.46
C ALA A 386 -13.80 -20.87 -11.79
N ASN A 387 -13.46 -20.63 -10.52
CA ASN A 387 -12.64 -21.52 -9.72
C ASN A 387 -13.35 -22.86 -9.44
N ILE A 388 -14.64 -22.84 -9.10
CA ILE A 388 -15.45 -24.06 -8.93
C ILE A 388 -15.41 -24.92 -10.20
N LEU A 389 -15.61 -24.30 -11.37
CA LEU A 389 -15.54 -25.02 -12.65
C LEU A 389 -14.13 -25.57 -12.89
N ASN A 390 -13.09 -24.76 -12.71
CA ASN A 390 -11.69 -25.20 -12.88
C ASN A 390 -11.38 -26.42 -12.02
N ARG A 391 -11.69 -26.36 -10.71
CA ARG A 391 -11.43 -27.44 -9.76
C ARG A 391 -12.24 -28.70 -10.10
N TYR A 392 -13.50 -28.55 -10.50
CA TYR A 392 -14.34 -29.69 -10.91
C TYR A 392 -13.76 -30.42 -12.12
N TYR A 393 -13.27 -29.69 -13.12
CA TYR A 393 -12.65 -30.26 -14.32
C TYR A 393 -11.17 -30.65 -14.14
N GLY A 394 -10.65 -30.67 -12.91
CA GLY A 394 -9.32 -31.20 -12.59
C GLY A 394 -8.19 -30.18 -12.57
N GLY A 395 -8.50 -28.88 -12.63
CA GLY A 395 -7.54 -27.79 -12.46
C GLY A 395 -7.23 -27.49 -11.00
N ASN A 396 -6.27 -26.60 -10.78
CA ASN A 396 -5.85 -26.17 -9.44
C ASN A 396 -5.59 -24.66 -9.35
N LEU A 397 -6.19 -23.85 -10.23
CA LEU A 397 -6.05 -22.40 -10.18
C LEU A 397 -6.45 -21.84 -8.80
N THR A 398 -5.80 -20.75 -8.43
CA THR A 398 -6.18 -19.90 -7.29
C THR A 398 -7.20 -18.85 -7.75
N GLN A 399 -7.95 -18.26 -6.81
CA GLN A 399 -8.85 -17.15 -7.10
C GLN A 399 -8.06 -15.89 -7.45
N ASP A 400 -6.91 -15.67 -6.82
CA ASP A 400 -6.04 -14.53 -7.10
C ASP A 400 -5.54 -14.55 -8.55
N GLU A 401 -5.11 -15.71 -9.07
CA GLU A 401 -4.73 -15.85 -10.49
C GLU A 401 -5.88 -15.55 -11.45
N ILE A 402 -7.09 -16.06 -11.14
CA ILE A 402 -8.29 -15.83 -11.94
C ILE A 402 -8.63 -14.33 -11.96
N LYS A 403 -8.52 -13.68 -10.80
CA LYS A 403 -8.76 -12.24 -10.66
C LYS A 403 -7.74 -11.46 -11.48
N MET A 404 -6.44 -11.69 -11.26
CA MET A 404 -5.36 -11.04 -12.01
C MET A 404 -5.56 -11.10 -13.52
N TYR A 405 -5.89 -12.27 -14.06
CA TYR A 405 -6.16 -12.40 -15.49
C TYR A 405 -7.40 -11.59 -15.92
N GLY A 406 -8.49 -11.66 -15.15
CA GLY A 406 -9.71 -10.92 -15.46
C GLY A 406 -9.55 -9.40 -15.42
N VAL A 407 -8.70 -8.89 -14.52
CA VAL A 407 -8.46 -7.45 -14.42
C VAL A 407 -7.49 -6.96 -15.53
N THR A 408 -6.38 -7.67 -15.76
CA THR A 408 -5.41 -7.33 -16.83
C THR A 408 -5.99 -7.41 -18.24
N PHE A 409 -6.96 -8.29 -18.51
CA PHE A 409 -7.59 -8.38 -19.82
C PHE A 409 -8.34 -7.09 -20.21
N ASN A 410 -8.75 -6.26 -19.25
CA ASN A 410 -9.58 -5.09 -19.51
C ASN A 410 -9.05 -3.84 -18.76
N GLU A 411 -7.76 -3.54 -18.90
CA GLU A 411 -7.08 -2.38 -18.28
C GLU A 411 -7.86 -1.06 -18.49
N ASN A 412 -8.46 -0.86 -19.67
CA ASN A 412 -9.29 0.31 -20.00
C ASN A 412 -10.53 0.49 -19.11
N PHE A 413 -10.95 -0.55 -18.37
CA PHE A 413 -12.13 -0.51 -17.50
C PHE A 413 -11.81 -0.08 -16.07
N TYR A 414 -10.56 -0.20 -15.64
CA TYR A 414 -10.15 0.03 -14.26
C TYR A 414 -9.54 1.41 -14.03
N ASP A 415 -9.33 2.20 -15.10
CA ASP A 415 -8.74 3.56 -15.03
C ASP A 415 -7.45 3.58 -14.20
N VAL A 416 -6.59 2.59 -14.47
CA VAL A 416 -5.29 2.42 -13.79
C VAL A 416 -4.21 2.66 -14.82
N GLU A 417 -3.32 3.62 -14.53
CA GLU A 417 -2.14 3.90 -15.34
C GLU A 417 -1.10 2.78 -15.24
N ASN A 418 -1.24 1.88 -14.26
CA ASN A 418 -0.18 1.00 -13.78
C ASN A 418 -0.68 -0.46 -13.58
N PRO A 419 -0.17 -1.43 -14.36
CA PRO A 419 -0.51 -2.87 -14.27
C PRO A 419 -0.23 -3.54 -12.91
N GLN A 420 0.71 -3.03 -12.11
CA GLN A 420 1.12 -3.60 -10.83
C GLN A 420 0.02 -3.48 -9.76
N LEU A 421 -0.81 -2.43 -9.85
CA LEU A 421 -1.97 -2.21 -8.98
C LEU A 421 -3.19 -3.07 -9.36
N VAL A 422 -3.24 -3.56 -10.59
CA VAL A 422 -4.44 -4.11 -11.23
C VAL A 422 -4.87 -5.45 -10.62
N ALA A 423 -3.96 -6.22 -10.02
CA ALA A 423 -4.23 -7.59 -9.54
C ALA A 423 -5.46 -7.72 -8.63
N PHE A 424 -5.67 -6.74 -7.74
CA PHE A 424 -6.71 -6.79 -6.71
C PHE A 424 -7.67 -5.59 -6.74
N LEU A 425 -7.53 -4.70 -7.71
CA LEU A 425 -8.45 -3.58 -7.86
C LEU A 425 -9.89 -4.06 -8.10
N HIS A 426 -10.82 -3.30 -7.50
CA HIS A 426 -12.24 -3.54 -7.66
C HIS A 426 -12.79 -2.77 -8.84
N PHE A 427 -13.81 -3.34 -9.46
CA PHE A 427 -14.80 -2.54 -10.15
C PHE A 427 -15.43 -1.58 -9.15
N SER A 428 -15.54 -0.31 -9.51
CA SER A 428 -16.31 0.71 -8.79
C SER A 428 -17.77 0.33 -8.48
N GLN A 429 -18.26 -0.77 -9.05
CA GLN A 429 -19.62 -1.29 -8.91
C GLN A 429 -19.67 -2.82 -8.62
N GLY A 430 -18.55 -3.41 -8.22
CA GLY A 430 -18.55 -4.75 -7.62
C GLY A 430 -18.69 -5.98 -8.53
N ALA A 431 -18.70 -5.84 -9.86
CA ALA A 431 -18.74 -7.03 -10.72
C ALA A 431 -18.13 -6.82 -12.12
N ALA A 432 -17.73 -7.95 -12.72
CA ALA A 432 -17.09 -7.99 -14.03
C ALA A 432 -18.09 -7.87 -15.19
N PRO A 433 -17.78 -7.09 -16.24
CA PRO A 433 -18.55 -7.10 -17.48
C PRO A 433 -18.69 -8.51 -18.07
N ASN A 434 -19.75 -8.74 -18.83
CA ASN A 434 -19.99 -10.05 -19.44
C ASN A 434 -18.84 -10.49 -20.36
N GLU A 435 -18.21 -9.54 -21.04
CA GLU A 435 -17.05 -9.75 -21.92
C GLU A 435 -15.86 -10.28 -21.11
N THR A 436 -15.53 -9.63 -19.99
CA THR A 436 -14.49 -10.06 -19.05
C THR A 436 -14.80 -11.45 -18.49
N ILE A 437 -16.03 -11.71 -18.05
CA ILE A 437 -16.42 -13.04 -17.54
C ILE A 437 -16.22 -14.11 -18.61
N ASN A 438 -16.60 -13.83 -19.85
CA ASN A 438 -16.48 -14.80 -20.94
C ASN A 438 -15.02 -15.17 -21.20
N GLU A 439 -14.14 -14.18 -21.23
CA GLU A 439 -12.69 -14.34 -21.45
C GLU A 439 -12.01 -15.05 -20.28
N VAL A 440 -12.37 -14.69 -19.06
CA VAL A 440 -11.92 -15.38 -17.85
C VAL A 440 -12.32 -16.85 -17.87
N LEU A 441 -13.57 -17.17 -18.22
CA LEU A 441 -14.02 -18.56 -18.29
C LEU A 441 -13.30 -19.34 -19.41
N GLN A 442 -13.11 -18.73 -20.57
CA GLN A 442 -12.36 -19.31 -21.68
C GLN A 442 -10.91 -19.63 -21.28
N TRP A 443 -10.23 -18.68 -20.62
CA TRP A 443 -8.87 -18.85 -20.10
C TRP A 443 -8.79 -19.91 -19.01
N THR A 444 -9.70 -19.85 -18.03
CA THR A 444 -9.75 -20.74 -16.87
C THR A 444 -9.97 -22.20 -17.29
N LEU A 445 -10.78 -22.40 -18.33
CA LEU A 445 -11.18 -23.71 -18.83
C LEU A 445 -10.45 -24.14 -20.09
N ASN A 446 -9.44 -23.37 -20.53
CA ASN A 446 -8.63 -23.64 -21.72
C ASN A 446 -9.49 -23.94 -22.97
N THR A 447 -10.48 -23.09 -23.25
CA THR A 447 -11.43 -23.24 -24.36
C THR A 447 -11.72 -21.91 -25.05
N ASN A 448 -12.02 -21.95 -26.36
CA ASN A 448 -12.32 -20.76 -27.16
C ASN A 448 -13.77 -20.72 -27.68
N THR A 449 -14.62 -21.67 -27.28
CA THR A 449 -15.99 -21.85 -27.82
C THR A 449 -17.09 -21.45 -26.86
N LEU A 450 -16.75 -21.03 -25.65
CA LEU A 450 -17.69 -20.71 -24.60
C LEU A 450 -18.28 -19.31 -24.79
N ASN A 451 -19.61 -19.20 -24.79
CA ASN A 451 -20.35 -17.95 -24.96
C ASN A 451 -21.54 -17.89 -24.02
N ARG A 452 -21.90 -16.67 -23.58
CA ARG A 452 -23.05 -16.40 -22.74
C ARG A 452 -24.37 -16.67 -23.49
N ILE A 453 -25.30 -17.37 -22.84
CA ILE A 453 -26.68 -17.54 -23.28
C ILE A 453 -27.57 -16.64 -22.44
N ALA A 454 -28.34 -15.75 -23.06
CA ALA A 454 -29.22 -14.81 -22.36
C ALA A 454 -30.54 -15.45 -21.92
N GLY A 455 -31.05 -15.01 -20.77
CA GLY A 455 -32.35 -15.41 -20.23
C GLY A 455 -32.32 -16.71 -19.42
N LYS A 456 -33.52 -17.21 -19.12
CA LYS A 456 -33.73 -18.37 -18.25
C LYS A 456 -33.36 -19.69 -18.94
N ILE A 457 -32.62 -20.54 -18.24
CA ILE A 457 -32.33 -21.91 -18.72
C ILE A 457 -33.61 -22.75 -18.76
N SER A 458 -33.82 -23.45 -19.88
CA SER A 458 -34.93 -24.40 -20.01
C SER A 458 -34.67 -25.69 -19.25
N GLU A 459 -35.73 -26.35 -18.78
CA GLU A 459 -35.62 -27.64 -18.07
C GLU A 459 -34.83 -28.68 -18.88
N ASN A 460 -35.13 -28.80 -20.18
CA ASN A 460 -34.47 -29.78 -21.04
C ASN A 460 -32.97 -29.50 -21.18
N LEU A 461 -32.58 -28.23 -21.29
CA LEU A 461 -31.17 -27.85 -21.41
C LEU A 461 -30.41 -28.07 -20.10
N LEU A 462 -31.00 -27.69 -18.97
CA LEU A 462 -30.47 -27.96 -17.62
C LEU A 462 -30.21 -29.45 -17.41
N VAL A 463 -31.22 -30.28 -17.67
CA VAL A 463 -31.15 -31.73 -17.50
C VAL A 463 -30.09 -32.33 -18.42
N SER A 464 -30.10 -31.96 -19.71
CA SER A 464 -29.12 -32.44 -20.69
C SER A 464 -27.69 -32.09 -20.31
N ALA A 465 -27.43 -30.87 -19.86
CA ALA A 465 -26.10 -30.42 -19.48
C ALA A 465 -25.57 -31.20 -18.26
N LEU A 466 -26.36 -31.25 -17.18
CA LEU A 466 -25.94 -31.92 -15.95
C LEU A 466 -25.79 -33.44 -16.13
N GLN A 467 -26.66 -34.10 -16.91
CA GLN A 467 -26.49 -35.50 -17.28
C GLN A 467 -25.23 -35.76 -18.10
N SER A 468 -24.79 -34.76 -18.88
CA SER A 468 -23.56 -34.79 -19.66
C SER A 468 -22.33 -34.34 -18.84
N ARG A 469 -22.46 -34.22 -17.52
CA ARG A 469 -21.40 -33.75 -16.60
C ARG A 469 -20.92 -32.32 -16.87
N GLN A 470 -21.77 -31.48 -17.44
CA GLN A 470 -21.49 -30.05 -17.66
C GLN A 470 -22.07 -29.22 -16.52
N LEU A 471 -21.21 -28.51 -15.77
CA LEU A 471 -21.66 -27.51 -14.80
C LEU A 471 -22.27 -26.32 -15.52
N ILE A 472 -23.16 -25.59 -14.85
CA ILE A 472 -23.77 -24.38 -15.42
C ILE A 472 -23.36 -23.20 -14.57
N TYR A 473 -22.54 -22.32 -15.15
CA TYR A 473 -22.17 -21.05 -14.54
C TYR A 473 -23.24 -20.02 -14.87
N MET A 474 -23.80 -19.33 -13.87
CA MET A 474 -24.99 -18.51 -14.05
C MET A 474 -24.91 -17.14 -13.40
N SER A 475 -25.68 -16.19 -13.92
CA SER A 475 -25.89 -14.86 -13.36
C SER A 475 -27.37 -14.62 -13.07
N ASN A 476 -27.69 -14.08 -11.90
CA ASN A 476 -29.03 -13.68 -11.47
C ASN A 476 -29.17 -12.16 -11.25
N GLY A 477 -28.42 -11.35 -11.99
CA GLY A 477 -28.26 -9.94 -11.68
C GLY A 477 -26.86 -9.69 -11.13
N PRO A 478 -26.69 -9.23 -9.87
CA PRO A 478 -25.39 -8.80 -9.33
C PRO A 478 -24.44 -9.94 -8.96
N HIS A 479 -24.91 -11.19 -9.01
CA HIS A 479 -24.18 -12.31 -8.42
C HIS A 479 -24.02 -13.48 -9.40
N ILE A 480 -22.91 -14.19 -9.22
CA ILE A 480 -22.58 -15.41 -9.97
C ILE A 480 -22.70 -16.61 -9.05
N MET A 481 -23.38 -17.64 -9.55
CA MET A 481 -23.50 -18.94 -8.90
C MET A 481 -23.21 -20.06 -9.90
N THR A 482 -22.99 -21.26 -9.39
CA THR A 482 -22.83 -22.46 -10.23
C THR A 482 -23.93 -23.47 -9.91
N ILE A 483 -24.58 -24.03 -10.92
CA ILE A 483 -25.45 -25.20 -10.78
C ILE A 483 -24.63 -26.46 -11.06
N ASP A 484 -24.62 -27.38 -10.10
CA ASP A 484 -23.96 -28.68 -10.21
C ASP A 484 -24.92 -29.89 -10.05
N ALA A 485 -26.19 -29.63 -9.72
CA ALA A 485 -27.16 -30.67 -9.51
C ALA A 485 -28.60 -30.24 -9.79
N TYR A 486 -29.46 -31.22 -10.09
CA TYR A 486 -30.90 -31.07 -10.10
C TYR A 486 -31.59 -32.31 -9.52
N ARG A 487 -32.82 -32.12 -9.05
CA ARG A 487 -33.74 -33.19 -8.67
C ARG A 487 -35.16 -32.83 -9.04
N LYS A 488 -35.87 -33.78 -9.65
CA LYS A 488 -37.25 -33.63 -10.11
C LYS A 488 -38.20 -34.30 -9.12
N ARG A 489 -39.10 -33.52 -8.53
CA ARG A 489 -40.15 -34.00 -7.62
C ARG A 489 -41.18 -34.83 -8.40
N ILE A 490 -41.93 -35.68 -7.68
CA ILE A 490 -43.00 -36.48 -8.28
C ILE A 490 -44.17 -35.64 -8.82
N ASP A 491 -44.32 -34.41 -8.33
CA ASP A 491 -45.29 -33.42 -8.81
C ASP A 491 -44.83 -32.67 -10.09
N GLY A 492 -43.62 -32.99 -10.57
CA GLY A 492 -43.04 -32.44 -11.80
C GLY A 492 -42.14 -31.22 -11.62
N GLN A 493 -42.12 -30.60 -10.43
CA GLN A 493 -41.26 -29.45 -10.16
C GLN A 493 -39.77 -29.84 -10.11
N ILE A 494 -38.89 -28.95 -10.57
CA ILE A 494 -37.44 -29.14 -10.59
C ILE A 494 -36.77 -28.24 -9.56
N GLU A 495 -35.97 -28.87 -8.70
CA GLU A 495 -35.11 -28.22 -7.72
C GLU A 495 -33.66 -28.28 -8.24
N ILE A 496 -32.93 -27.17 -8.17
CA ILE A 496 -31.53 -27.04 -8.57
C ILE A 496 -30.66 -26.77 -7.36
N ARG A 497 -29.44 -27.30 -7.33
CA ARG A 497 -28.44 -26.96 -6.30
C ARG A 497 -27.56 -25.84 -6.82
N LEU A 498 -27.51 -24.74 -6.09
CA LEU A 498 -26.67 -23.59 -6.36
C LEU A 498 -25.50 -23.60 -5.38
N LEU A 499 -24.31 -23.36 -5.91
CA LEU A 499 -23.07 -23.17 -5.17
C LEU A 499 -22.72 -21.69 -5.14
N ASN A 500 -22.09 -21.27 -4.04
CA ASN A 500 -21.69 -19.89 -3.76
C ASN A 500 -22.87 -18.92 -3.74
N THR A 501 -23.91 -19.17 -2.94
CA THR A 501 -25.08 -18.27 -2.89
C THR A 501 -24.82 -16.96 -2.13
N ASP A 502 -23.72 -16.83 -1.41
CA ASP A 502 -23.48 -15.71 -0.50
C ASP A 502 -22.03 -15.19 -0.50
N ASN A 503 -21.19 -15.60 -1.45
CA ASN A 503 -19.73 -15.40 -1.43
C ASN A 503 -18.98 -16.09 -0.29
N ASN A 504 -19.67 -16.80 0.61
CA ASN A 504 -19.05 -17.64 1.62
C ASN A 504 -19.11 -19.13 1.24
N GLY A 505 -19.39 -19.43 -0.03
CA GLY A 505 -19.49 -20.77 -0.54
C GLY A 505 -20.76 -21.51 -0.12
N THR A 506 -21.79 -20.83 0.40
CA THR A 506 -23.03 -21.50 0.81
C THR A 506 -23.69 -22.24 -0.35
N ILE A 507 -24.31 -23.37 -0.02
CA ILE A 507 -25.05 -24.23 -0.94
C ILE A 507 -26.54 -24.12 -0.63
N GLU A 508 -27.36 -23.93 -1.66
CA GLU A 508 -28.80 -23.92 -1.50
C GLU A 508 -29.49 -24.74 -2.58
N TRP A 509 -30.60 -25.39 -2.23
CA TRP A 509 -31.52 -25.91 -3.23
C TRP A 509 -32.61 -24.87 -3.51
N ARG A 510 -32.85 -24.56 -4.77
CA ARG A 510 -33.90 -23.61 -5.18
C ARG A 510 -34.83 -24.20 -6.22
N LEU A 511 -36.08 -23.77 -6.19
CA LEU A 511 -37.06 -24.16 -7.21
C LEU A 511 -36.76 -23.42 -8.52
N LEU A 512 -36.46 -24.15 -9.60
CA LEU A 512 -36.07 -23.58 -10.89
C LEU A 512 -37.11 -22.59 -11.43
N SER A 513 -38.40 -22.88 -11.27
CA SER A 513 -39.48 -22.04 -11.78
C SER A 513 -39.54 -20.67 -11.10
N ALA A 514 -39.09 -20.56 -9.86
CA ALA A 514 -39.11 -19.32 -9.06
C ALA A 514 -37.82 -18.50 -9.17
N GLN A 515 -36.81 -18.97 -9.91
CA GLN A 515 -35.58 -18.22 -10.11
C GLN A 515 -35.65 -17.35 -11.39
N GLU A 516 -35.21 -16.12 -11.27
CA GLU A 516 -34.92 -15.23 -12.39
C GLU A 516 -33.42 -15.29 -12.71
N PHE A 517 -33.08 -15.62 -13.96
CA PHE A 517 -31.70 -15.65 -14.45
C PHE A 517 -31.56 -14.70 -15.61
N GLU A 518 -30.51 -13.89 -15.59
CA GLU A 518 -30.21 -12.97 -16.67
C GLU A 518 -29.44 -13.66 -17.82
N GLY A 519 -28.67 -14.68 -17.48
CA GLY A 519 -27.94 -15.50 -18.43
C GLY A 519 -27.04 -16.54 -17.77
N PHE A 520 -26.51 -17.43 -18.59
CA PHE A 520 -25.71 -18.56 -18.14
C PHE A 520 -24.72 -19.02 -19.21
N TRP A 521 -23.75 -19.83 -18.80
CA TRP A 521 -22.71 -20.45 -19.60
C TRP A 521 -22.72 -21.96 -19.31
N ILE A 522 -22.59 -22.75 -20.36
CA ILE A 522 -22.48 -24.21 -20.28
C ILE A 522 -21.16 -24.59 -20.95
N PRO A 523 -20.09 -24.87 -20.19
CA PRO A 523 -18.81 -25.24 -20.75
C PRO A 523 -18.88 -26.61 -21.40
N ASP A 524 -18.39 -26.70 -22.63
CA ASP A 524 -18.11 -27.98 -23.29
C ASP A 524 -16.64 -28.32 -23.10
N VAL A 525 -16.32 -28.84 -21.90
CA VAL A 525 -14.94 -29.04 -21.43
C VAL A 525 -14.78 -30.50 -21.00
N THR A 526 -13.61 -31.07 -21.32
CA THR A 526 -13.24 -32.44 -20.93
C THR A 526 -12.40 -32.42 -19.65
N ASP A 527 -12.68 -33.34 -18.72
CA ASP A 527 -11.92 -33.51 -17.48
C ASP A 527 -10.40 -33.59 -17.75
N GLY A 528 -9.62 -32.80 -17.00
CA GLY A 528 -8.16 -32.74 -17.08
C GLY A 528 -7.57 -31.82 -18.15
N ASN A 529 -8.39 -31.21 -19.00
CA ASN A 529 -7.95 -30.24 -20.01
C ASN A 529 -8.38 -28.80 -19.65
N VAL A 530 -8.03 -28.36 -18.46
CA VAL A 530 -8.25 -26.99 -17.97
C VAL A 530 -6.94 -26.37 -17.52
N ARG A 531 -6.93 -25.07 -17.27
CA ARG A 531 -5.71 -24.36 -16.90
C ARG A 531 -5.26 -24.73 -15.48
N MET A 532 -3.95 -24.84 -15.31
CA MET A 532 -3.29 -25.12 -14.03
C MET A 532 -2.68 -23.84 -13.47
N THR A 533 -2.49 -23.81 -12.15
CA THR A 533 -1.81 -22.72 -11.43
C THR A 533 -0.40 -22.52 -11.95
N ASP A 534 0.02 -21.26 -12.01
CA ASP A 534 1.41 -20.88 -12.20
C ASP A 534 2.19 -21.17 -10.91
N PRO A 535 3.22 -22.04 -10.93
CA PRO A 535 3.94 -22.41 -9.70
C PRO A 535 4.58 -21.20 -8.99
N ARG A 536 4.85 -20.10 -9.70
CA ARG A 536 5.49 -18.90 -9.15
C ARG A 536 4.62 -18.14 -8.15
N VAL A 537 3.31 -18.37 -8.13
CA VAL A 537 2.42 -17.75 -7.11
C VAL A 537 2.53 -18.42 -5.73
N HIS A 538 3.37 -19.46 -5.63
CA HIS A 538 3.57 -20.28 -4.43
C HIS A 538 5.05 -20.49 -4.08
N VAL A 539 5.95 -19.80 -4.77
CA VAL A 539 7.40 -19.90 -4.57
C VAL A 539 7.90 -18.51 -4.22
N ASP A 540 8.77 -18.46 -3.21
CA ASP A 540 9.54 -17.31 -2.76
C ASP A 540 10.98 -17.82 -2.69
N SER A 541 11.76 -17.48 -3.72
CA SER A 541 13.03 -18.13 -4.02
C SER A 541 14.20 -17.61 -3.15
N ASP A 542 14.14 -16.39 -2.63
CA ASP A 542 15.14 -15.82 -1.72
C ASP A 542 14.67 -15.66 -0.26
N GLU A 543 13.40 -15.95 0.02
CA GLU A 543 12.75 -15.91 1.33
C GLU A 543 12.60 -14.49 1.91
N ASP A 544 12.37 -13.48 1.07
CA ASP A 544 12.06 -12.11 1.48
C ASP A 544 10.56 -11.89 1.82
N GLY A 545 9.71 -12.86 1.48
CA GLY A 545 8.28 -12.83 1.71
C GLY A 545 7.46 -12.22 0.56
N MET A 546 8.05 -12.01 -0.62
CA MET A 546 7.39 -11.73 -1.89
C MET A 546 7.40 -13.02 -2.73
N MET A 547 6.34 -13.25 -3.51
CA MET A 547 6.29 -14.44 -4.37
C MET A 547 7.02 -14.16 -5.69
N ASP A 548 7.72 -15.15 -6.26
CA ASP A 548 8.42 -15.06 -7.55
C ASP A 548 7.53 -14.49 -8.67
N TYR A 549 6.22 -14.72 -8.59
CA TYR A 549 5.27 -14.15 -9.56
C TYR A 549 5.17 -12.62 -9.44
N ASP A 550 5.06 -12.08 -8.22
CA ASP A 550 5.02 -10.64 -8.00
C ASP A 550 6.32 -9.99 -8.51
N GLU A 551 7.45 -10.58 -8.15
CA GLU A 551 8.78 -10.12 -8.56
C GLU A 551 8.94 -10.11 -10.07
N ILE A 552 8.66 -11.24 -10.73
CA ILE A 552 8.93 -11.36 -12.17
C ILE A 552 7.88 -10.61 -13.01
N VAL A 553 6.60 -10.70 -12.63
CA VAL A 553 5.48 -10.29 -13.49
C VAL A 553 5.01 -8.87 -13.16
N ARG A 554 5.08 -8.43 -11.90
CA ARG A 554 4.58 -7.12 -11.48
C ARG A 554 5.72 -6.13 -11.24
N PHE A 555 6.58 -6.39 -10.27
CA PHE A 555 7.58 -5.41 -9.82
C PHE A 555 8.86 -5.42 -10.65
N HIS A 556 9.10 -6.50 -11.40
CA HIS A 556 10.30 -6.71 -12.22
C HIS A 556 11.61 -6.74 -11.41
N THR A 557 11.51 -7.08 -10.13
CA THR A 557 12.63 -7.38 -9.24
C THR A 557 13.22 -8.76 -9.53
N ASN A 558 14.35 -9.09 -8.87
CA ASN A 558 15.05 -10.34 -9.06
C ASN A 558 14.68 -11.35 -7.95
N PRO A 559 14.00 -12.46 -8.28
CA PRO A 559 13.52 -13.46 -7.31
C PRO A 559 14.61 -14.26 -6.60
N ASN A 560 15.87 -13.90 -6.75
CA ASN A 560 16.98 -14.56 -6.06
C ASN A 560 17.77 -13.57 -5.19
N LEU A 561 17.29 -12.33 -5.05
CA LEU A 561 17.89 -11.26 -4.29
C LEU A 561 16.80 -10.50 -3.52
N VAL A 562 16.86 -10.60 -2.19
CA VAL A 562 16.02 -9.84 -1.23
C VAL A 562 16.01 -8.31 -1.48
N ASP A 563 17.04 -7.81 -2.17
CA ASP A 563 17.40 -6.41 -2.38
C ASP A 563 17.98 -6.36 -3.80
N SER A 564 17.13 -5.96 -4.76
CA SER A 564 17.34 -6.10 -6.19
C SER A 564 18.28 -5.06 -6.78
N ASP A 565 18.25 -3.84 -6.26
CA ASP A 565 19.10 -2.72 -6.67
C ASP A 565 20.42 -2.65 -5.84
N GLY A 566 20.46 -3.31 -4.69
CA GLY A 566 21.64 -3.50 -3.85
C GLY A 566 21.91 -2.35 -2.90
N ASP A 567 20.94 -1.47 -2.67
CA ASP A 567 21.07 -0.24 -1.90
C ASP A 567 21.06 -0.50 -0.38
N GLY A 568 20.44 -1.61 0.03
CA GLY A 568 20.38 -2.12 1.40
C GLY A 568 18.97 -2.28 1.96
N ILE A 569 17.95 -1.67 1.37
CA ILE A 569 16.54 -1.95 1.69
C ILE A 569 16.10 -3.17 0.86
N GLY A 570 15.13 -3.94 1.36
CA GLY A 570 14.61 -5.09 0.60
C GLY A 570 13.41 -4.71 -0.24
N ASP A 571 13.24 -5.36 -1.39
CA ASP A 571 12.23 -5.01 -2.40
C ASP A 571 10.83 -4.88 -1.78
N LYS A 572 10.40 -5.88 -1.00
CA LYS A 572 9.11 -5.87 -0.30
C LYS A 572 8.98 -4.73 0.70
N THR A 573 10.06 -4.37 1.37
CA THR A 573 10.10 -3.27 2.36
C THR A 573 9.91 -1.92 1.66
N GLU A 574 10.52 -1.72 0.51
CA GLU A 574 10.34 -0.51 -0.30
C GLU A 574 8.93 -0.42 -0.86
N ILE A 575 8.41 -1.53 -1.39
CA ILE A 575 7.02 -1.65 -1.84
C ILE A 575 6.06 -1.25 -0.70
N MET A 576 6.31 -1.75 0.51
CA MET A 576 5.53 -1.36 1.69
C MET A 576 5.68 0.13 2.01
N SER A 577 6.90 0.68 1.93
CA SER A 577 7.22 2.07 2.27
C SER A 577 6.41 3.08 1.45
N TYR A 578 6.46 3.00 0.11
CA TYR A 578 5.66 3.92 -0.71
C TYR A 578 4.16 3.63 -0.62
N THR A 579 3.75 2.37 -0.44
CA THR A 579 2.33 2.02 -0.22
C THR A 579 1.79 2.67 1.06
N PHE A 580 2.64 2.88 2.06
CA PHE A 580 2.30 3.51 3.33
C PHE A 580 2.27 5.04 3.26
N LEU A 581 3.09 5.63 2.40
CA LEU A 581 3.05 7.07 2.13
C LEU A 581 1.88 7.45 1.22
N GLU A 582 1.34 6.48 0.48
CA GLU A 582 0.15 6.65 -0.35
C GLU A 582 -1.11 6.84 0.49
N LYS A 583 -1.43 8.11 0.68
CA LYS A 583 -2.71 8.52 1.24
C LYS A 583 -3.83 8.03 0.34
N ILE A 584 -4.71 7.25 0.93
CA ILE A 584 -6.03 6.99 0.33
C ILE A 584 -6.69 8.36 0.15
N PRO A 585 -7.07 8.78 -1.09
CA PRO A 585 -7.49 10.16 -1.39
C PRO A 585 -8.74 10.70 -0.66
N ASP A 586 -9.26 10.06 0.39
CA ASP A 586 -10.42 10.54 1.15
C ASP A 586 -10.37 10.02 2.60
N ASP A 587 -10.53 10.90 3.60
CA ASP A 587 -10.56 10.61 5.06
C ASP A 587 -11.75 9.73 5.50
N SER A 588 -12.40 9.05 4.56
CA SER A 588 -13.55 8.20 4.83
C SER A 588 -13.13 6.74 4.89
N VAL A 589 -13.20 6.17 6.08
CA VAL A 589 -13.09 4.72 6.36
C VAL A 589 -14.25 3.92 5.73
N SER A 590 -14.96 4.47 4.75
CA SER A 590 -16.33 4.04 4.47
C SER A 590 -16.66 3.71 3.02
N ALA A 591 -15.71 3.70 2.09
CA ALA A 591 -15.83 2.96 0.84
C ALA A 591 -14.45 2.58 0.32
N ILE A 592 -14.05 1.31 0.48
CA ILE A 592 -12.73 0.83 0.09
C ILE A 592 -12.57 0.86 -1.43
N ARG A 593 -11.99 1.94 -1.93
CA ARG A 593 -11.53 2.07 -3.32
C ARG A 593 -10.03 2.28 -3.28
N GLY A 594 -9.34 1.42 -4.01
CA GLY A 594 -7.91 1.31 -3.87
C GLY A 594 -7.13 2.45 -4.47
N VAL A 595 -5.83 2.43 -4.18
CA VAL A 595 -4.82 3.25 -4.84
C VAL A 595 -4.98 3.14 -6.36
N LYS A 596 -5.11 4.30 -7.04
CA LYS A 596 -5.22 4.38 -8.51
C LYS A 596 -3.88 4.59 -9.21
N LYS A 597 -2.88 5.08 -8.48
CA LYS A 597 -1.53 5.37 -8.96
C LYS A 597 -0.55 5.26 -7.81
N GLU A 598 0.60 4.66 -8.09
CA GLU A 598 1.71 4.69 -7.16
C GLU A 598 2.51 5.98 -7.34
N ILE A 599 2.49 6.88 -6.36
CA ILE A 599 3.13 8.22 -6.49
C ILE A 599 4.59 8.16 -6.09
N TYR A 600 4.87 7.46 -4.99
CA TYR A 600 6.20 7.38 -4.40
C TYR A 600 7.01 6.21 -4.95
N ALA A 601 6.39 5.33 -5.74
CA ALA A 601 7.12 4.25 -6.39
C ALA A 601 8.13 4.75 -7.43
N ASP A 602 7.98 5.94 -8.02
CA ASP A 602 8.93 6.54 -8.98
C ASP A 602 8.88 8.06 -8.75
N ILE A 603 9.48 8.51 -7.64
CA ILE A 603 9.28 9.87 -7.12
C ILE A 603 10.07 10.92 -7.93
N ASP A 604 11.23 10.56 -8.48
CA ASP A 604 12.06 11.45 -9.30
C ASP A 604 11.65 11.44 -10.80
N GLY A 605 10.89 10.43 -11.24
CA GLY A 605 10.35 10.30 -12.58
C GLY A 605 11.36 9.82 -13.62
N ASP A 606 12.42 9.11 -13.21
CA ASP A 606 13.42 8.56 -14.12
C ASP A 606 12.97 7.25 -14.81
N GLY A 607 11.86 6.67 -14.32
CA GLY A 607 11.23 5.46 -14.86
C GLY A 607 11.74 4.16 -14.22
N LEU A 608 12.58 4.24 -13.20
CA LEU A 608 12.84 3.17 -12.25
C LEU A 608 11.86 3.28 -11.08
N ARG A 609 11.58 2.14 -10.47
CA ARG A 609 10.76 2.11 -9.26
C ARG A 609 11.68 2.08 -8.05
N ALA A 610 11.22 2.50 -6.87
CA ALA A 610 11.98 2.49 -5.63
C ALA A 610 12.70 1.15 -5.43
N GLU A 611 11.99 0.01 -5.52
CA GLU A 611 12.59 -1.33 -5.39
C GLU A 611 13.58 -1.75 -6.51
N LEU A 612 13.87 -0.84 -7.44
CA LEU A 612 14.80 -0.98 -8.57
C LEU A 612 15.70 0.27 -8.71
N ASP A 613 15.63 1.24 -7.80
CA ASP A 613 16.30 2.52 -7.87
C ASP A 613 17.06 2.83 -6.58
N GLU A 614 18.38 2.82 -6.70
CA GLU A 614 19.30 2.91 -5.58
C GLU A 614 19.23 4.27 -4.83
N ASP A 615 18.53 5.27 -5.37
CA ASP A 615 18.43 6.67 -4.91
C ASP A 615 17.11 7.27 -5.42
N SER A 616 15.99 6.80 -4.86
CA SER A 616 14.62 7.03 -5.34
C SER A 616 14.29 8.50 -5.63
N ASP A 617 14.79 9.42 -4.79
CA ASP A 617 14.53 10.87 -4.95
C ASP A 617 15.65 11.64 -5.66
N ASN A 618 16.73 10.96 -6.04
CA ASN A 618 17.90 11.54 -6.69
C ASN A 618 18.55 12.70 -5.92
N GLY A 619 18.31 12.77 -4.61
CA GLY A 619 18.93 13.69 -3.66
C GLY A 619 20.41 13.40 -3.49
N GLY A 620 20.82 12.17 -3.81
CA GLY A 620 22.19 11.77 -4.02
C GLY A 620 22.81 11.02 -2.84
N LEU A 621 22.05 10.77 -1.77
CA LEU A 621 22.27 9.62 -0.91
C LEU A 621 21.77 8.35 -1.63
N LEU A 622 21.56 7.27 -0.90
CA LEU A 622 20.95 6.03 -1.41
C LEU A 622 19.84 5.73 -0.41
N ASP A 623 18.77 5.07 -0.78
CA ASP A 623 17.61 4.93 0.10
C ASP A 623 18.00 4.22 1.42
N GLY A 624 18.82 3.17 1.33
CA GLY A 624 19.40 2.45 2.48
C GLY A 624 20.42 3.25 3.31
N LEU A 625 20.84 4.45 2.89
CA LEU A 625 21.52 5.42 3.76
C LEU A 625 20.56 6.25 4.57
N GLU A 626 19.41 6.54 3.98
CA GLU A 626 18.44 7.46 4.49
C GLU A 626 17.57 6.76 5.52
N ASP A 627 17.12 5.56 5.21
CA ASP A 627 16.52 4.59 6.13
C ASP A 627 17.61 3.81 6.87
N ILE A 628 18.13 4.38 7.96
CA ILE A 628 19.27 3.84 8.72
C ILE A 628 18.98 2.44 9.29
N ASN A 629 17.72 2.11 9.56
CA ASN A 629 17.33 0.84 10.14
C ASN A 629 16.75 -0.16 9.12
N HIS A 630 16.55 0.28 7.88
CA HIS A 630 16.15 -0.49 6.70
C HIS A 630 14.75 -1.12 6.86
N ASN A 631 13.82 -0.43 7.53
CA ASN A 631 12.45 -0.91 7.77
C ASN A 631 11.41 -0.31 6.83
N GLY A 632 11.80 0.59 5.93
CA GLY A 632 10.94 1.30 5.00
C GLY A 632 10.01 2.31 5.69
N ILE A 633 10.32 2.76 6.91
CA ILE A 633 9.49 3.69 7.67
C ILE A 633 10.33 4.88 8.08
N PHE A 634 10.01 6.05 7.54
CA PHE A 634 10.65 7.29 7.93
C PHE A 634 10.42 7.62 9.41
N GLU A 635 11.52 7.89 10.13
CA GLU A 635 11.53 8.23 11.55
C GLU A 635 12.35 9.50 11.81
N GLU A 636 12.08 10.21 12.92
CA GLU A 636 12.73 11.52 13.20
C GLU A 636 14.27 11.47 13.28
N ASN A 637 14.86 10.29 13.49
CA ASN A 637 16.31 10.07 13.54
C ASN A 637 16.93 9.65 12.20
N GLU A 638 16.12 9.60 11.14
CA GLU A 638 16.46 9.12 9.81
C GLU A 638 16.21 10.22 8.78
N LYS A 639 16.55 9.91 7.53
CA LYS A 639 16.29 10.76 6.37
C LYS A 639 15.25 10.05 5.52
N ASN A 640 14.55 10.80 4.68
CA ASN A 640 13.43 10.26 3.92
C ASN A 640 13.88 9.93 2.49
N PRO A 641 13.90 8.65 2.07
CA PRO A 641 14.23 8.23 0.69
C PRO A 641 13.41 8.88 -0.45
N PHE A 642 12.39 9.66 -0.08
CA PHE A 642 11.48 10.32 -1.00
C PHE A 642 11.45 11.86 -0.83
N ASP A 643 12.47 12.47 -0.19
CA ASP A 643 12.64 13.94 -0.07
C ASP A 643 14.11 14.41 -0.26
N GLU A 644 14.45 14.70 -1.52
CA GLU A 644 15.79 15.16 -1.97
C GLU A 644 16.38 16.34 -1.17
N LYS A 645 15.56 17.07 -0.41
CA LYS A 645 15.99 18.25 0.32
C LYS A 645 16.72 17.93 1.60
N ASP A 646 16.51 16.76 2.20
CA ASP A 646 17.11 16.42 3.48
C ASP A 646 18.54 15.81 3.32
N ASP A 647 18.92 15.46 2.09
CA ASP A 647 20.19 14.87 1.60
C ASP A 647 21.45 15.70 1.72
N LEU A 648 21.30 16.95 2.12
CA LEU A 648 22.43 17.86 2.29
C LEU A 648 23.26 17.57 3.55
N SER A 649 22.89 16.57 4.36
CA SER A 649 23.55 16.22 5.62
C SER A 649 24.04 14.77 5.65
N ALA A 650 25.26 14.55 6.13
CA ALA A 650 25.87 13.22 6.20
C ALA A 650 25.30 12.37 7.35
N VAL A 651 25.24 11.04 7.14
CA VAL A 651 24.83 10.06 8.15
C VAL A 651 25.94 9.85 9.19
N ASP A 652 25.62 10.00 10.47
CA ASP A 652 26.58 9.85 11.57
C ASP A 652 26.83 8.37 11.95
N ILE A 653 28.08 7.91 11.84
CA ILE A 653 28.56 6.64 12.42
C ILE A 653 28.62 6.81 13.95
N ARG A 654 27.59 6.34 14.67
CA ARG A 654 27.48 6.46 16.14
C ARG A 654 27.71 5.14 16.88
N LEU A 655 26.81 4.17 16.68
CA LEU A 655 26.81 2.88 17.38
C LEU A 655 27.13 1.70 16.46
N ASP A 656 27.09 1.90 15.15
CA ASP A 656 27.60 0.97 14.15
C ASP A 656 27.85 1.74 12.83
N ILE A 657 28.43 1.07 11.84
CA ILE A 657 28.78 1.68 10.53
C ILE A 657 27.53 1.68 9.60
N PRO A 658 27.19 2.70 8.80
CA PRO A 658 25.98 2.65 7.96
C PRO A 658 26.13 1.71 6.74
N LEU A 659 25.03 1.49 6.01
CA LEU A 659 25.01 1.01 4.62
C LEU A 659 25.62 -0.36 4.35
N ASP A 660 25.53 -1.27 5.31
CA ASP A 660 26.16 -2.58 5.18
C ASP A 660 27.73 -2.53 5.12
N ILE A 661 28.36 -1.36 5.24
CA ILE A 661 29.81 -1.19 5.05
C ILE A 661 30.58 -2.01 6.08
N THR A 662 31.59 -2.74 5.58
CA THR A 662 32.44 -3.58 6.43
C THR A 662 33.64 -2.81 6.98
N ILE A 663 34.28 -1.97 6.16
CA ILE A 663 35.37 -1.09 6.60
C ILE A 663 35.12 0.34 6.16
N PHE A 664 35.12 1.25 7.12
CA PHE A 664 35.13 2.69 6.92
C PHE A 664 36.47 3.29 7.36
N ALA A 665 37.03 4.21 6.57
CA ALA A 665 38.20 4.98 6.99
C ALA A 665 38.04 6.48 6.76
N ASN A 666 38.39 7.30 7.77
CA ASN A 666 38.54 8.75 7.60
C ASN A 666 39.70 9.11 6.65
N GLY A 667 40.69 8.23 6.57
CA GLY A 667 41.82 8.26 5.67
C GLY A 667 41.78 7.06 4.74
N ARG A 668 42.88 6.31 4.64
CA ARG A 668 43.06 5.28 3.60
C ARG A 668 42.66 3.89 4.04
N ILE A 669 42.16 3.09 3.10
CA ILE A 669 42.00 1.64 3.23
C ILE A 669 43.05 0.93 2.36
N ARG A 670 43.78 -0.02 2.97
CA ARG A 670 44.68 -0.93 2.25
C ARG A 670 44.32 -2.37 2.54
N LEU A 671 43.84 -3.08 1.52
CA LEU A 671 43.69 -4.53 1.56
C LEU A 671 44.91 -5.15 0.92
N ASN A 672 45.75 -5.86 1.69
CA ASN A 672 46.93 -6.52 1.12
C ASN A 672 46.54 -7.78 0.32
N ASP A 673 47.54 -8.46 -0.25
CA ASP A 673 47.33 -9.54 -1.21
C ASP A 673 46.46 -10.67 -0.64
N TYR A 674 45.51 -11.13 -1.45
CA TYR A 674 44.59 -12.24 -1.16
C TYR A 674 43.73 -12.08 0.10
N VAL A 675 43.46 -10.85 0.54
CA VAL A 675 42.39 -10.59 1.51
C VAL A 675 41.05 -11.01 0.91
N LYS A 676 40.26 -11.74 1.70
CA LYS A 676 38.90 -12.16 1.37
C LYS A 676 37.93 -11.54 2.34
N CYS A 677 36.79 -11.09 1.83
CA CYS A 677 35.73 -10.54 2.65
C CYS A 677 34.38 -11.07 2.17
N TYR A 678 33.57 -11.58 3.11
CA TYR A 678 32.28 -12.20 2.83
C TYR A 678 31.19 -11.59 3.69
N ASP A 679 30.02 -11.39 3.08
CA ASP A 679 28.81 -11.08 3.80
C ASP A 679 28.10 -12.37 4.25
N LEU A 680 27.68 -12.43 5.52
CA LEU A 680 26.99 -13.59 6.10
C LEU A 680 25.47 -13.49 6.07
N SER A 681 24.89 -12.33 5.71
CA SER A 681 23.44 -12.16 5.62
C SER A 681 22.81 -12.77 4.35
N PHE A 682 23.61 -13.07 3.32
CA PHE A 682 23.10 -13.57 2.04
C PHE A 682 23.37 -15.08 1.85
N LYS A 683 22.37 -15.83 1.33
CA LYS A 683 22.47 -17.27 0.99
C LYS A 683 23.41 -17.56 -0.21
N GLY A 684 23.95 -16.53 -0.85
CA GLY A 684 25.00 -16.59 -1.88
C GLY A 684 26.33 -15.96 -1.43
N VAL A 685 27.40 -16.09 -2.22
CA VAL A 685 28.69 -15.44 -1.91
C VAL A 685 28.66 -13.97 -2.34
N LYS A 686 28.10 -13.07 -1.50
CA LYS A 686 28.22 -11.60 -1.64
C LYS A 686 29.52 -11.14 -0.95
N TYR A 687 30.22 -10.20 -1.56
CA TYR A 687 31.48 -9.66 -1.04
C TYR A 687 31.22 -8.41 -0.19
N CYS A 688 32.24 -7.83 0.44
CA CYS A 688 32.07 -6.69 1.32
C CYS A 688 32.16 -5.34 0.62
N LYS A 689 31.43 -4.34 1.14
CA LYS A 689 31.51 -2.93 0.77
C LYS A 689 32.49 -2.13 1.65
N PHE A 690 33.14 -1.11 1.08
CA PHE A 690 34.17 -0.30 1.74
C PHE A 690 34.05 1.19 1.45
N ALA A 691 34.32 2.04 2.44
CA ALA A 691 34.21 3.49 2.30
C ALA A 691 35.45 4.25 2.81
N SER A 692 35.96 5.20 2.02
CA SER A 692 37.15 6.00 2.36
C SER A 692 36.89 7.50 2.13
N ASN A 693 36.93 8.28 3.22
CA ASN A 693 36.79 9.74 3.23
C ASN A 693 38.09 10.48 2.82
N TYR A 694 39.12 9.76 2.36
CA TYR A 694 40.37 10.36 1.91
C TYR A 694 40.17 11.25 0.68
N VAL A 695 40.50 12.54 0.81
CA VAL A 695 40.38 13.57 -0.25
C VAL A 695 41.66 13.83 -1.08
N PRO A 696 42.90 13.77 -0.54
CA PRO A 696 44.09 14.20 -1.30
C PRO A 696 44.32 13.44 -2.62
N ASN A 697 45.16 14.01 -3.51
CA ASN A 697 45.48 13.56 -4.89
C ASN A 697 46.17 12.17 -5.04
N ASP A 698 45.99 11.24 -4.10
CA ASP A 698 46.54 9.88 -4.12
C ASP A 698 45.38 8.86 -3.98
N PHE A 699 45.70 7.59 -3.74
CA PHE A 699 44.68 6.54 -3.61
C PHE A 699 44.08 6.47 -2.20
N GLY A 700 42.76 6.63 -2.11
CA GLY A 700 41.99 6.39 -0.89
C GLY A 700 41.85 4.90 -0.57
N ILE A 701 41.66 4.07 -1.60
CA ILE A 701 41.58 2.62 -1.47
C ILE A 701 42.62 1.94 -2.36
N VAL A 702 43.35 0.99 -1.78
CA VAL A 702 44.30 0.12 -2.49
C VAL A 702 43.93 -1.34 -2.29
N LEU A 703 43.64 -2.04 -3.39
CA LEU A 703 43.36 -3.47 -3.41
C LEU A 703 44.61 -4.27 -3.84
N GLY A 704 45.01 -5.20 -2.99
CA GLY A 704 46.10 -6.14 -3.21
C GLY A 704 45.83 -7.16 -4.33
N VAL A 705 46.83 -7.99 -4.64
CA VAL A 705 46.72 -9.03 -5.65
C VAL A 705 45.61 -10.02 -5.27
N GLY A 706 44.67 -10.29 -6.18
CA GLY A 706 43.62 -11.30 -5.97
C GLY A 706 42.62 -10.97 -4.87
N VAL A 707 42.48 -9.70 -4.49
CA VAL A 707 41.44 -9.23 -3.56
C VAL A 707 40.10 -9.14 -4.29
N THR A 708 39.03 -9.54 -3.62
CA THR A 708 37.66 -9.45 -4.15
C THR A 708 36.78 -8.67 -3.19
N VAL A 709 36.08 -7.68 -3.72
CA VAL A 709 35.18 -6.78 -2.98
C VAL A 709 33.89 -6.58 -3.77
N ASP A 710 32.85 -6.11 -3.10
CA ASP A 710 31.59 -5.80 -3.75
C ASP A 710 31.63 -4.37 -4.28
N GLU A 711 31.51 -3.39 -3.39
CA GLU A 711 31.35 -1.99 -3.75
C GLU A 711 32.30 -1.05 -2.99
N LEU A 712 32.69 0.06 -3.62
CA LEU A 712 33.59 1.06 -3.04
C LEU A 712 32.98 2.47 -3.07
N PHE A 713 33.01 3.16 -1.93
CA PHE A 713 32.64 4.58 -1.79
C PHE A 713 33.90 5.40 -1.51
N VAL A 714 34.24 6.35 -2.38
CA VAL A 714 35.55 7.04 -2.32
C VAL A 714 35.48 8.53 -2.68
N LYS A 715 36.18 9.36 -1.90
CA LYS A 715 36.44 10.77 -2.23
C LYS A 715 37.68 11.01 -3.10
N SER A 716 38.49 9.98 -3.36
CA SER A 716 39.75 10.05 -4.11
C SER A 716 39.92 8.84 -5.03
N SER A 717 41.12 8.66 -5.62
CA SER A 717 41.37 7.61 -6.61
C SER A 717 41.46 6.21 -5.99
N VAL A 718 41.29 5.17 -6.80
CA VAL A 718 41.39 3.75 -6.39
C VAL A 718 42.53 3.07 -7.15
N PHE A 719 43.32 2.25 -6.46
CA PHE A 719 44.35 1.42 -7.09
C PHE A 719 44.04 -0.08 -6.93
N ILE A 720 43.86 -0.79 -8.04
CA ILE A 720 43.59 -2.23 -8.06
C ILE A 720 44.76 -3.01 -8.67
N ARG A 721 45.34 -3.92 -7.88
CA ARG A 721 46.50 -4.75 -8.28
C ARG A 721 46.06 -6.02 -9.02
N ASN A 722 47.03 -6.78 -9.52
CA ASN A 722 46.78 -7.92 -10.41
C ASN A 722 45.68 -8.86 -9.90
N LYS A 723 44.74 -9.25 -10.77
CA LYS A 723 43.64 -10.19 -10.46
C LYS A 723 42.66 -9.73 -9.36
N ALA A 724 42.71 -8.48 -8.93
CA ALA A 724 41.69 -7.94 -8.03
C ALA A 724 40.37 -7.71 -8.79
N VAL A 725 39.24 -7.95 -8.13
CA VAL A 725 37.90 -7.86 -8.73
C VAL A 725 36.99 -7.03 -7.84
N ILE A 726 36.30 -6.07 -8.44
CA ILE A 726 35.19 -5.31 -7.83
C ILE A 726 33.91 -5.77 -8.55
N TYR A 727 32.96 -6.35 -7.81
CA TYR A 727 31.73 -6.90 -8.39
C TYR A 727 30.65 -5.83 -8.61
N GLY A 728 30.41 -4.99 -7.61
CA GLY A 728 29.53 -3.84 -7.65
C GLY A 728 30.22 -2.58 -8.18
N HIS A 729 29.78 -1.43 -7.68
CA HIS A 729 30.11 -0.12 -8.23
C HIS A 729 31.35 0.49 -7.56
N VAL A 730 31.96 1.47 -8.24
CA VAL A 730 32.88 2.41 -7.58
C VAL A 730 32.22 3.77 -7.62
N ARG A 731 31.77 4.25 -6.46
CA ARG A 731 31.08 5.54 -6.29
C ARG A 731 32.09 6.61 -5.89
N PHE A 732 32.30 7.56 -6.79
CA PHE A 732 33.16 8.72 -6.54
C PHE A 732 32.35 9.90 -6.02
N TYR A 733 32.79 10.49 -4.90
CA TYR A 733 32.23 11.70 -4.28
C TYR A 733 33.27 12.83 -4.31
N THR A 734 33.60 13.32 -5.50
CA THR A 734 34.63 14.35 -5.70
C THR A 734 34.01 15.72 -5.92
N LEU A 735 34.82 16.78 -5.72
CA LEU A 735 34.44 18.12 -6.16
C LEU A 735 34.29 18.15 -7.69
N PRO A 736 33.40 19.00 -8.26
CA PRO A 736 33.17 19.07 -9.71
C PRO A 736 34.43 19.28 -10.57
N ASN A 737 35.47 19.89 -9.98
CA ASN A 737 36.73 20.23 -10.64
C ASN A 737 37.87 19.23 -10.35
N GLU A 738 37.63 18.20 -9.53
CA GLU A 738 38.61 17.17 -9.20
C GLU A 738 38.36 15.90 -10.02
N ASN A 739 39.44 15.32 -10.56
CA ASN A 739 39.39 14.08 -11.32
C ASN A 739 39.86 12.92 -10.43
N ALA A 740 38.92 12.09 -9.95
CA ALA A 740 39.26 10.77 -9.43
C ALA A 740 39.26 9.73 -10.57
N PHE A 741 40.11 8.71 -10.43
CA PHE A 741 40.24 7.65 -11.42
C PHE A 741 40.54 6.31 -10.74
N VAL A 742 40.32 5.23 -11.50
CA VAL A 742 40.78 3.89 -11.12
C VAL A 742 42.07 3.57 -11.87
N MET A 743 43.12 3.21 -11.15
CA MET A 743 44.34 2.65 -11.73
C MET A 743 44.32 1.12 -11.58
N SER A 744 44.46 0.40 -12.69
CA SER A 744 44.36 -1.06 -12.72
C SER A 744 45.64 -1.72 -13.22
N GLN A 745 46.03 -2.85 -12.60
CA GLN A 745 47.10 -3.73 -13.10
C GLN A 745 46.53 -4.92 -13.90
N LYS A 746 47.41 -5.84 -14.31
CA LYS A 746 47.08 -6.95 -15.21
C LYS A 746 45.98 -7.86 -14.61
N ASP A 747 44.99 -8.21 -15.44
CA ASP A 747 43.88 -9.11 -15.10
C ASP A 747 42.96 -8.59 -13.97
N ALA A 748 43.05 -7.30 -13.61
CA ALA A 748 42.11 -6.65 -12.69
C ALA A 748 40.95 -6.01 -13.46
N TYR A 749 39.72 -6.15 -12.99
CA TYR A 749 38.53 -5.58 -13.64
C TYR A 749 37.42 -5.23 -12.63
N ILE A 750 36.53 -4.35 -13.06
CA ILE A 750 35.28 -3.98 -12.39
C ILE A 750 34.15 -4.59 -13.23
N LYS A 751 33.21 -5.29 -12.60
CA LYS A 751 32.15 -6.01 -13.32
C LYS A 751 30.98 -5.12 -13.73
N ASN A 752 30.53 -4.24 -12.83
CA ASN A 752 29.47 -3.25 -13.07
C ASN A 752 30.06 -1.88 -13.49
N SER A 753 29.39 -0.79 -13.13
CA SER A 753 29.61 0.56 -13.63
C SER A 753 30.50 1.41 -12.72
N LEU A 754 31.13 2.44 -13.29
CA LEU A 754 31.70 3.55 -12.54
C LEU A 754 30.62 4.61 -12.36
N VAL A 755 30.20 4.86 -11.12
CA VAL A 755 29.18 5.88 -10.80
C VAL A 755 29.92 7.12 -10.29
N ILE A 756 29.84 8.22 -11.03
CA ILE A 756 30.52 9.47 -10.66
C ILE A 756 29.48 10.48 -10.18
N LYS A 757 29.16 10.49 -8.88
CA LYS A 757 28.38 11.57 -8.24
C LYS A 757 29.34 12.76 -7.98
N LYS A 758 29.41 13.73 -8.92
CA LYS A 758 30.33 14.90 -8.87
C LYS A 758 29.95 15.96 -7.83
N LEU A 759 29.65 15.57 -6.60
CA LEU A 759 29.19 16.46 -5.54
C LEU A 759 29.74 15.98 -4.20
N SER A 760 30.95 16.40 -3.82
CA SER A 760 31.56 16.02 -2.53
C SER A 760 30.75 16.42 -1.28
N GLN A 761 29.76 17.30 -1.46
CA GLN A 761 28.82 17.73 -0.41
C GLN A 761 27.86 16.60 -0.03
N LEU A 762 27.58 15.68 -0.96
CA LEU A 762 26.73 14.49 -0.78
C LEU A 762 27.52 13.30 -0.22
N TRP A 763 28.65 13.54 0.45
CA TRP A 763 29.39 12.44 1.05
C TRP A 763 28.58 11.87 2.21
N PRO A 764 28.17 10.61 2.13
CA PRO A 764 27.09 10.11 2.97
C PRO A 764 27.54 9.77 4.40
N PHE A 765 28.84 9.81 4.69
CA PHE A 765 29.39 9.28 5.94
C PHE A 765 30.08 10.36 6.79
N SER A 766 29.59 10.57 8.01
CA SER A 766 30.27 11.31 9.07
C SER A 766 30.65 10.34 10.19
N MET A 767 31.78 10.54 10.87
CA MET A 767 32.06 9.77 12.11
C MET A 767 31.72 10.63 13.31
N ALA A 768 30.77 10.18 14.13
CA ALA A 768 30.40 10.90 15.34
C ALA A 768 31.53 10.86 16.37
N ASP A 769 31.54 11.85 17.26
CA ASP A 769 32.44 11.82 18.41
C ASP A 769 32.12 10.62 19.31
N LEU A 770 33.17 9.86 19.64
CA LEU A 770 33.03 8.78 20.63
C LEU A 770 32.60 9.37 21.99
N PRO A 771 31.84 8.62 22.81
CA PRO A 771 31.50 9.06 24.16
C PRO A 771 32.77 9.41 24.94
N PRO A 772 32.73 10.39 25.85
CA PRO A 772 33.93 10.84 26.56
C PRO A 772 34.58 9.69 27.36
N MET A 773 35.89 9.51 27.20
CA MET A 773 36.66 8.51 27.94
C MET A 773 36.66 8.82 29.45
N GLU A 774 36.34 7.82 30.27
CA GLU A 774 36.44 7.95 31.72
C GLU A 774 37.90 7.92 32.22
N ASP A 775 38.18 8.60 33.34
CA ASP A 775 39.46 8.48 34.03
C ASP A 775 39.66 7.05 34.54
N VAL A 776 40.65 6.35 33.96
CA VAL A 776 41.00 4.95 34.26
C VAL A 776 41.85 4.78 35.52
N GLY A 777 42.26 5.87 36.15
CA GLY A 777 43.07 5.85 37.37
C GLY A 777 44.48 5.26 37.16
N GLN A 778 44.98 4.54 38.17
CA GLN A 778 46.38 4.08 38.22
C GLN A 778 46.54 2.55 38.28
N ARG A 779 45.44 1.78 38.24
CA ARG A 779 45.43 0.31 38.42
C ARG A 779 46.10 -0.39 37.24
N GLU A 780 47.14 -1.18 37.51
CA GLU A 780 47.77 -2.05 36.51
C GLU A 780 47.64 -3.52 36.89
N VAL A 781 47.28 -4.36 35.91
CA VAL A 781 47.13 -5.81 36.12
C VAL A 781 47.82 -6.59 35.00
N ARG A 782 48.51 -7.67 35.39
CA ARG A 782 49.07 -8.66 34.47
C ARG A 782 48.58 -10.05 34.83
N VAL A 783 47.75 -10.63 33.97
CA VAL A 783 47.22 -11.99 34.09
C VAL A 783 48.26 -12.97 33.56
N LYS A 784 48.68 -13.92 34.40
CA LYS A 784 49.74 -14.89 34.07
C LYS A 784 49.15 -16.19 33.53
N TYR A 785 50.04 -17.09 33.11
CA TYR A 785 49.68 -18.43 32.65
C TYR A 785 48.79 -19.16 33.68
N GLY A 786 47.64 -19.67 33.23
CA GLY A 786 46.67 -20.39 34.07
C GLY A 786 45.81 -19.50 34.98
N GLU A 787 46.08 -18.19 35.04
CA GLU A 787 45.22 -17.25 35.77
C GLU A 787 44.02 -16.84 34.91
N VAL A 788 42.87 -16.68 35.56
CA VAL A 788 41.64 -16.16 34.95
C VAL A 788 41.28 -14.85 35.64
N LEU A 789 41.18 -13.77 34.89
CA LEU A 789 40.63 -12.49 35.37
C LEU A 789 39.21 -12.34 34.82
N THR A 790 38.21 -12.27 35.70
CA THR A 790 36.83 -11.93 35.32
C THR A 790 36.62 -10.44 35.53
N LEU A 791 36.27 -9.74 34.46
CA LEU A 791 35.92 -8.32 34.52
C LEU A 791 34.55 -8.11 35.19
N GLN A 792 34.30 -6.89 35.66
CA GLN A 792 33.01 -6.40 36.10
C GLN A 792 32.66 -5.12 35.33
N SER A 793 31.37 -4.90 35.03
CA SER A 793 30.95 -3.67 34.36
C SER A 793 31.41 -2.44 35.16
N GLY A 794 31.98 -1.46 34.46
CA GLY A 794 32.61 -0.27 35.04
C GLY A 794 34.06 -0.47 35.49
N ASP A 795 34.67 -1.63 35.27
CA ASP A 795 36.09 -1.85 35.61
C ASP A 795 37.02 -0.87 34.87
N LYS A 796 38.06 -0.42 35.59
CA LYS A 796 39.02 0.59 35.12
C LYS A 796 40.46 0.14 35.34
N PHE A 797 41.27 0.22 34.28
CA PHE A 797 42.69 -0.12 34.34
C PHE A 797 43.54 0.91 33.59
N ARG A 798 44.57 1.45 34.23
CA ARG A 798 45.65 2.17 33.52
C ARG A 798 46.32 1.25 32.51
N LYS A 799 46.57 0.00 32.90
CA LYS A 799 47.14 -1.04 32.03
C LYS A 799 46.62 -2.42 32.38
N LEU A 800 46.08 -3.14 31.40
CA LEU A 800 45.77 -4.56 31.52
C LEU A 800 46.58 -5.35 30.49
N SER A 801 47.34 -6.34 30.96
CA SER A 801 48.06 -7.26 30.09
C SER A 801 47.73 -8.72 30.41
N VAL A 802 47.54 -9.55 29.38
CA VAL A 802 47.28 -10.98 29.52
C VAL A 802 48.40 -11.74 28.84
N ALA A 803 49.23 -12.40 29.65
CA ALA A 803 50.37 -13.18 29.18
C ALA A 803 49.92 -14.47 28.48
N PRO A 804 50.82 -15.15 27.73
CA PRO A 804 50.50 -16.42 27.10
C PRO A 804 49.92 -17.45 28.09
N GLY A 805 48.78 -18.06 27.76
CA GLY A 805 48.06 -19.02 28.58
C GLY A 805 47.24 -18.44 29.76
N GLY A 806 47.20 -17.11 29.92
CA GLY A 806 46.22 -16.45 30.79
C GLY A 806 44.87 -16.25 30.08
N THR A 807 43.79 -16.11 30.85
CA THR A 807 42.43 -15.95 30.32
C THR A 807 41.76 -14.68 30.86
N LEU A 808 41.19 -13.88 29.96
CA LEU A 808 40.30 -12.78 30.30
C LEU A 808 38.85 -13.21 30.11
N ARG A 809 38.03 -13.12 31.16
CA ARG A 809 36.61 -13.45 31.12
C ARG A 809 35.77 -12.18 31.17
N VAL A 810 34.88 -12.02 30.20
CA VAL A 810 34.19 -10.77 29.91
C VAL A 810 32.67 -10.98 30.01
N PRO A 811 32.01 -10.43 31.04
CA PRO A 811 30.55 -10.42 31.13
C PRO A 811 29.96 -9.28 30.30
N MET A 812 28.62 -9.16 30.30
CA MET A 812 27.96 -7.95 29.79
C MET A 812 28.36 -6.70 30.57
N GLY A 813 28.48 -5.56 29.90
CA GLY A 813 28.85 -4.29 30.51
C GLY A 813 29.87 -3.47 29.72
N GLU A 814 30.40 -2.43 30.36
CA GLU A 814 31.39 -1.53 29.75
C GLU A 814 32.69 -1.54 30.57
N PHE A 815 33.85 -1.52 29.90
CA PHE A 815 35.16 -1.71 30.52
C PHE A 815 36.16 -0.69 29.98
N HIS A 816 36.98 -0.08 30.86
CA HIS A 816 37.83 1.06 30.50
C HIS A 816 39.32 0.78 30.70
N PHE A 817 40.11 1.05 29.67
CA PHE A 817 41.55 0.74 29.63
C PHE A 817 42.37 1.94 29.14
N GLY A 818 43.45 2.27 29.85
CA GLY A 818 44.52 3.11 29.32
C GLY A 818 45.32 2.34 28.28
N GLU A 819 45.86 1.18 28.64
CA GLU A 819 46.55 0.26 27.74
C GLU A 819 45.94 -1.15 27.85
N LEU A 820 45.69 -1.80 26.72
CA LEU A 820 45.18 -3.17 26.65
C LEU A 820 46.11 -4.04 25.78
N GLN A 821 46.72 -5.06 26.40
CA GLN A 821 47.63 -5.98 25.71
C GLN A 821 47.24 -7.44 25.94
N MET A 822 46.89 -8.14 24.87
CA MET A 822 46.66 -9.58 24.86
C MET A 822 47.80 -10.25 24.10
N ASP A 823 48.67 -11.00 24.79
CA ASP A 823 49.81 -11.68 24.16
C ASP A 823 49.37 -12.93 23.37
N ALA A 824 50.21 -13.38 22.44
CA ALA A 824 49.93 -14.58 21.66
C ALA A 824 49.68 -15.80 22.56
N SER A 825 48.64 -16.58 22.26
CA SER A 825 48.18 -17.72 23.07
C SER A 825 47.52 -17.37 24.42
N SER A 826 47.26 -16.09 24.70
CA SER A 826 46.24 -15.72 25.69
C SER A 826 44.84 -16.09 25.17
N GLN A 827 43.87 -16.18 26.08
CA GLN A 827 42.48 -16.51 25.77
C GLN A 827 41.53 -15.40 26.21
N ILE A 828 40.44 -15.25 25.47
CA ILE A 828 39.29 -14.45 25.90
C ILE A 828 38.02 -15.31 25.89
N GLU A 829 37.22 -15.18 26.94
CA GLU A 829 35.98 -15.93 27.16
C GLU A 829 34.82 -14.95 27.42
N TYR A 830 33.81 -14.94 26.56
CA TYR A 830 32.61 -14.14 26.76
C TYR A 830 31.57 -14.93 27.55
N VAL A 831 31.13 -14.38 28.69
CA VAL A 831 30.16 -15.04 29.58
C VAL A 831 28.76 -15.04 28.95
N ASN A 832 28.41 -13.95 28.26
CA ASN A 832 27.10 -13.75 27.64
C ASN A 832 27.26 -13.40 26.13
N PRO A 833 27.60 -14.37 25.26
CA PRO A 833 27.75 -14.12 23.84
C PRO A 833 26.47 -13.53 23.21
N GLY A 834 26.63 -12.49 22.39
CA GLY A 834 25.52 -11.78 21.74
C GLY A 834 24.86 -10.70 22.61
N TYR A 835 25.24 -10.55 23.88
CA TYR A 835 24.83 -9.42 24.73
C TYR A 835 25.89 -8.33 24.77
N LYS A 836 25.47 -7.09 25.04
CA LYS A 836 26.31 -5.87 25.02
C LYS A 836 27.56 -5.99 25.92
N SER A 837 28.73 -5.92 25.30
CA SER A 837 30.05 -5.84 25.95
C SER A 837 30.92 -4.81 25.24
N VAL A 838 31.23 -3.67 25.89
CA VAL A 838 31.95 -2.54 25.27
C VAL A 838 33.30 -2.31 25.93
N PHE A 839 34.37 -2.24 25.13
CA PHE A 839 35.73 -1.93 25.58
C PHE A 839 36.09 -0.50 25.17
N HIS A 840 36.37 0.37 26.14
CA HIS A 840 36.86 1.72 25.91
C HIS A 840 38.38 1.74 26.12
N VAL A 841 39.14 2.12 25.10
CA VAL A 841 40.61 2.16 25.14
C VAL A 841 41.10 3.56 24.77
N ASN A 842 42.09 4.11 25.50
CA ASN A 842 42.62 5.45 25.23
C ASN A 842 44.08 5.48 24.73
N GLY A 843 44.85 4.42 24.99
CA GLY A 843 46.26 4.29 24.59
C GLY A 843 46.49 3.03 23.77
N SER A 844 47.61 2.36 23.99
CA SER A 844 47.99 1.22 23.16
C SER A 844 47.01 0.04 23.26
N CYS A 845 46.64 -0.52 22.10
CA CYS A 845 45.85 -1.74 21.99
C CYS A 845 46.58 -2.76 21.12
N ILE A 846 47.01 -3.87 21.73
CA ILE A 846 47.64 -4.99 21.04
C ILE A 846 46.84 -6.25 21.34
N TRP A 847 46.24 -6.85 20.32
CA TRP A 847 45.36 -7.99 20.46
C TRP A 847 45.87 -9.21 19.68
N ARG A 848 46.39 -10.21 20.40
CA ARG A 848 46.88 -11.48 19.85
C ARG A 848 46.19 -12.71 20.48
N ALA A 849 45.05 -12.50 21.12
CA ALA A 849 44.29 -13.53 21.83
C ALA A 849 43.65 -14.56 20.87
N LYS A 850 43.26 -15.70 21.44
CA LYS A 850 42.35 -16.68 20.84
C LYS A 850 40.95 -16.56 21.46
N LEU A 851 39.90 -16.73 20.66
CA LEU A 851 38.52 -16.80 21.15
C LEU A 851 38.27 -18.17 21.79
N ASN A 852 37.88 -18.19 23.06
CA ASN A 852 37.48 -19.40 23.77
C ASN A 852 35.99 -19.68 23.52
N ARG A 853 35.70 -20.67 22.67
CA ARG A 853 34.34 -21.05 22.22
C ARG A 853 33.73 -22.08 23.16
N GLN A 854 33.30 -21.64 24.35
CA GLN A 854 32.51 -22.53 25.20
C GLN A 854 31.15 -22.83 24.54
N ASN A 855 30.67 -24.07 24.67
CA ASN A 855 29.38 -24.53 24.15
C ASN A 855 29.16 -24.39 22.63
N ASN A 856 30.22 -24.44 21.81
CA ASN A 856 30.15 -24.34 20.34
C ASN A 856 29.43 -23.08 19.82
N VAL A 857 29.49 -21.98 20.58
CA VAL A 857 28.94 -20.69 20.14
C VAL A 857 29.66 -20.22 18.87
N GLN A 858 28.90 -19.73 17.88
CA GLN A 858 29.45 -19.18 16.65
C GLN A 858 30.08 -17.81 16.89
N ASP A 859 31.21 -17.54 16.23
CA ASP A 859 31.92 -16.26 16.33
C ASP A 859 31.05 -15.08 15.86
N SER A 860 30.12 -15.31 14.91
CA SER A 860 29.10 -14.33 14.49
C SER A 860 28.17 -13.92 15.63
N THR A 861 27.83 -14.85 16.54
CA THR A 861 27.01 -14.54 17.72
C THR A 861 27.77 -13.65 18.70
N ILE A 862 29.08 -13.89 18.88
CA ILE A 862 29.93 -13.03 19.70
C ILE A 862 30.02 -11.63 19.07
N ALA A 863 30.29 -11.55 17.77
CA ALA A 863 30.49 -10.29 17.06
C ALA A 863 29.29 -9.34 17.16
N ARG A 864 28.05 -9.86 17.16
CA ARG A 864 26.83 -9.05 17.34
C ARG A 864 26.76 -8.31 18.68
N GLY A 865 27.44 -8.81 19.73
CA GLY A 865 27.36 -8.23 21.08
C GLY A 865 28.59 -7.45 21.55
N VAL A 866 29.69 -7.46 20.78
CA VAL A 866 30.99 -6.93 21.23
C VAL A 866 31.38 -5.69 20.46
N MET A 867 31.83 -4.65 21.17
CA MET A 867 32.36 -3.42 20.58
C MET A 867 33.65 -2.96 21.27
N LEU A 868 34.61 -2.46 20.49
CA LEU A 868 35.80 -1.78 21.00
C LEU A 868 35.88 -0.35 20.44
N MET A 869 35.87 0.63 21.35
CA MET A 869 36.03 2.06 21.06
C MET A 869 37.45 2.52 21.44
N GLN A 870 38.19 3.03 20.46
CA GLN A 870 39.52 3.62 20.66
C GLN A 870 39.42 5.15 20.62
N HIS A 871 39.56 5.74 21.79
CA HIS A 871 39.49 7.19 22.03
C HIS A 871 40.79 7.90 21.67
N GLY A 872 41.91 7.21 21.80
CA GLY A 872 43.24 7.73 21.48
C GLY A 872 43.59 7.74 19.99
N SER A 873 44.81 8.18 19.68
CA SER A 873 45.36 8.20 18.33
C SER A 873 46.46 7.15 18.10
N GLU A 874 46.77 6.34 19.11
CA GLU A 874 47.77 5.28 19.00
C GLU A 874 47.27 4.13 18.12
N THR A 875 48.16 3.60 17.28
CA THR A 875 47.86 2.50 16.36
C THR A 875 47.38 1.26 17.11
N MET A 876 46.28 0.70 16.63
CA MET A 876 45.71 -0.55 17.12
C MET A 876 46.18 -1.74 16.27
N PHE A 877 46.62 -2.81 16.94
CA PHE A 877 47.05 -4.04 16.29
C PHE A 877 46.14 -5.20 16.67
N ILE A 878 45.27 -5.64 15.75
CA ILE A 878 44.38 -6.79 15.92
C ILE A 878 44.93 -7.96 15.10
N GLU A 879 45.93 -8.65 15.64
CA GLU A 879 46.70 -9.70 14.94
C GLU A 879 46.21 -11.12 15.29
N GLY A 880 45.36 -11.25 16.32
CA GLY A 880 44.76 -12.50 16.80
C GLY A 880 43.42 -12.87 16.14
N GLU A 881 42.66 -13.74 16.80
CA GLU A 881 41.24 -13.95 16.46
C GLU A 881 40.40 -12.79 17.02
N TRP A 882 39.41 -12.34 16.25
CA TRP A 882 38.55 -11.20 16.62
C TRP A 882 37.09 -11.45 16.24
N ALA A 883 36.17 -11.02 17.10
CA ALA A 883 34.74 -11.02 16.86
C ALA A 883 34.11 -9.81 17.56
N GLY A 884 33.71 -8.80 16.80
CA GLY A 884 33.08 -7.57 17.30
C GLY A 884 33.29 -6.36 16.39
N THR A 885 32.57 -5.27 16.64
CA THR A 885 32.74 -4.00 15.94
C THR A 885 33.90 -3.20 16.56
N ILE A 886 34.71 -2.52 15.74
CA ILE A 886 35.79 -1.62 16.21
C ILE A 886 35.53 -0.21 15.68
N LEU A 887 35.54 0.77 16.58
CA LEU A 887 35.45 2.20 16.26
C LEU A 887 36.73 2.91 16.71
N ALA A 888 37.55 3.35 15.75
CA ALA A 888 38.86 3.98 16.00
C ALA A 888 39.07 5.27 15.17
N PRO A 889 38.21 6.30 15.30
CA PRO A 889 38.19 7.51 14.45
C PRO A 889 39.55 8.16 14.21
N ASN A 890 40.37 8.17 15.27
CA ASN A 890 41.60 8.94 15.37
C ASN A 890 42.87 8.08 15.30
N ALA A 891 42.73 6.75 15.25
CA ALA A 891 43.82 5.79 15.31
C ALA A 891 43.91 4.95 14.04
N ASP A 892 45.15 4.59 13.68
CA ASP A 892 45.39 3.63 12.61
C ASP A 892 45.03 2.22 13.10
N LEU A 893 44.24 1.49 12.32
CA LEU A 893 43.78 0.15 12.63
C LEU A 893 44.44 -0.87 11.71
N VAL A 894 45.16 -1.81 12.29
CA VAL A 894 45.79 -2.94 11.58
C VAL A 894 45.05 -4.22 11.92
N LEU A 895 44.42 -4.82 10.91
CA LEU A 895 43.59 -6.02 11.04
C LEU A 895 44.28 -7.26 10.48
N GLY A 896 44.25 -8.32 11.28
CA GLY A 896 44.70 -9.65 10.96
C GLY A 896 46.23 -9.81 10.94
N GLN A 897 46.63 -11.08 10.90
CA GLN A 897 47.93 -11.58 10.49
C GLN A 897 47.66 -12.73 9.51
N SER A 898 48.59 -13.14 8.65
CA SER A 898 48.29 -14.09 7.55
C SER A 898 47.47 -15.33 7.97
N ASN A 899 46.36 -15.59 7.26
CA ASN A 899 45.37 -16.65 7.52
C ASN A 899 44.53 -16.51 8.80
N LYS A 900 44.39 -15.30 9.36
CA LYS A 900 43.45 -15.03 10.47
C LYS A 900 42.06 -14.68 9.96
N ILE A 901 41.06 -15.11 10.72
CA ILE A 901 39.65 -14.82 10.49
C ILE A 901 39.22 -13.75 11.51
N VAL A 902 38.57 -12.69 11.03
CA VAL A 902 37.98 -11.65 11.88
C VAL A 902 36.51 -11.46 11.52
N TYR A 903 35.67 -11.32 12.55
CA TYR A 903 34.23 -11.08 12.42
C TYR A 903 33.88 -9.68 12.93
N GLY A 904 33.03 -8.97 12.21
CA GLY A 904 32.53 -7.66 12.63
C GLY A 904 32.67 -6.59 11.55
N ARG A 905 32.61 -5.32 11.98
CA ARG A 905 32.78 -4.14 11.13
C ARG A 905 33.76 -3.17 11.77
N PHE A 906 34.46 -2.39 10.94
CA PHE A 906 35.67 -1.70 11.38
C PHE A 906 35.73 -0.27 10.86
N ALA A 907 35.82 0.70 11.77
CA ALA A 907 36.02 2.10 11.46
C ALA A 907 37.38 2.57 12.00
N GLY A 908 38.17 3.29 11.20
CA GLY A 908 39.50 3.75 11.62
C GLY A 908 39.93 5.08 10.98
N LYS A 909 41.01 5.68 11.49
CA LYS A 909 41.69 6.78 10.78
C LYS A 909 42.30 6.29 9.48
N ASN A 910 43.10 5.24 9.53
CA ASN A 910 43.51 4.46 8.37
C ASN A 910 43.29 2.99 8.71
N VAL A 911 42.88 2.18 7.74
CA VAL A 911 42.66 0.74 7.97
C VAL A 911 43.56 -0.06 7.03
N THR A 912 44.38 -0.94 7.60
CA THR A 912 45.24 -1.87 6.84
C THR A 912 44.89 -3.30 7.21
N VAL A 913 44.53 -4.10 6.21
CA VAL A 913 44.26 -5.53 6.39
C VAL A 913 45.45 -6.33 5.87
N HIS A 914 46.01 -7.20 6.71
CA HIS A 914 47.14 -8.04 6.33
C HIS A 914 46.78 -9.08 5.26
N GLN A 915 47.78 -9.45 4.47
CA GLN A 915 47.65 -10.44 3.39
C GLN A 915 47.10 -11.78 3.89
N PHE A 916 46.24 -12.41 3.09
CA PHE A 916 45.54 -13.67 3.40
C PHE A 916 44.59 -13.63 4.61
N ALA A 917 44.22 -12.46 5.13
CA ALA A 917 43.18 -12.38 6.14
C ALA A 917 41.80 -12.65 5.52
N ILE A 918 40.90 -13.23 6.32
CA ILE A 918 39.49 -13.44 5.96
C ILE A 918 38.63 -12.60 6.90
N ILE A 919 37.76 -11.77 6.32
CA ILE A 919 36.81 -10.95 7.05
C ILE A 919 35.41 -11.48 6.80
N TYR A 920 34.62 -11.61 7.87
CA TYR A 920 33.18 -11.85 7.78
C TYR A 920 32.45 -10.64 8.36
N LYS A 921 31.64 -9.98 7.51
CA LYS A 921 30.81 -8.86 7.97
C LYS A 921 29.78 -9.38 8.97
N VAL A 922 29.70 -8.74 10.13
CA VAL A 922 28.66 -8.98 11.13
C VAL A 922 28.31 -7.65 11.80
N PRO A 923 27.04 -7.17 11.72
CA PRO A 923 26.64 -5.92 12.37
C PRO A 923 26.61 -6.07 13.91
N TYR A 924 26.81 -4.95 14.60
CA TYR A 924 26.61 -4.83 16.03
C TYR A 924 25.11 -4.69 16.33
N SER A 925 24.54 -5.75 16.88
CA SER A 925 23.11 -5.86 17.21
C SER A 925 22.98 -6.73 18.47
N PRO A 926 23.29 -6.15 19.65
CA PRO A 926 23.28 -6.89 20.90
C PRO A 926 21.84 -7.26 21.28
N LYS A 927 21.65 -8.46 21.85
CA LYS A 927 20.38 -8.88 22.43
C LYS A 927 19.98 -7.97 23.60
N GLU A 928 18.70 -7.61 23.65
CA GLU A 928 18.14 -6.89 24.79
C GLU A 928 18.02 -7.80 26.02
N TYR A 929 18.26 -7.22 27.20
CA TYR A 929 18.11 -7.89 28.48
C TYR A 929 16.89 -7.34 29.20
N TYR A 930 15.80 -8.10 29.26
CA TYR A 930 14.63 -7.76 30.07
C TYR A 930 14.79 -8.33 31.48
N ASP A 931 14.88 -7.45 32.48
CA ASP A 931 14.71 -7.85 33.87
C ASP A 931 13.25 -8.25 34.09
N VAL A 932 12.96 -9.55 34.04
CA VAL A 932 11.64 -10.05 34.47
C VAL A 932 11.59 -9.95 36.00
N ALA A 933 11.09 -8.82 36.51
CA ALA A 933 10.69 -8.69 37.90
C ALA A 933 9.48 -9.60 38.16
N LEU A 934 9.74 -10.86 38.55
CA LEU A 934 8.73 -11.72 39.14
C LEU A 934 8.32 -11.13 40.50
N PHE A 935 7.27 -10.30 40.51
CA PHE A 935 6.53 -10.00 41.73
C PHE A 935 5.83 -11.28 42.19
N GLY A 936 6.56 -12.12 42.91
CA GLY A 936 5.98 -13.21 43.69
C GLY A 936 5.03 -12.63 44.72
N ARG A 937 3.73 -12.91 44.57
CA ARG A 937 2.77 -12.78 45.68
C ARG A 937 3.24 -13.70 46.80
N GLY A 938 3.68 -13.09 47.92
CA GLY A 938 3.92 -13.79 49.16
C GLY A 938 2.65 -14.50 49.66
N LYS A 939 2.87 -15.64 50.32
CA LYS A 939 1.88 -16.43 51.05
C LYS A 939 1.15 -15.61 52.12
#